data_AF-A0A1S6HRB7-F1
#
_entry.id   AF-A0A1S6HRB7-F1
#
_cell.length_a   1.000
_cell.length_b   1.000
_cell.length_c   1.000
_cell.angle_alpha   90.00
_cell.angle_beta   90.00
_cell.angle_gamma   90.00
#
_symmetry.space_group_name_H-M   'P 1'
#
loop_
_entity.id
_entity.type
_entity.pdbx_description
1 polymer ?
#
loop_
_entity_poly.entity_id
_entity_poly.type
_entity_poly.pdbx_seq_one_letter_code
_entity_poly.pdbx_strand_id
1 'polypeptide(L)'
;MAMLSFFLIGCGGDGTTSDTGNGGNESGESISIDTQDTLNFASESVLTSVDLAKKVRTDSEHELHITNIALLSDHNNCDFVDMDGLQFRIETNGSQVCRFSYTVEPISEDFSGSQSGISQIVVSDVRDVRDVRDVRDENILPESLPPISKMAYQSEVLSIDLTPYLPDGFTLDTKSIELTGTTDTGELGSFESQNSSITYTAPDEALGVVRIYYSAINNIANLLPGVIYVSISDLANANTAPIASINEVLGDKILADSPTDSFSINIEDYIFDADGDNLQLIDVYTNGLGWASDLTQFTFEYSPNLSGMQYITYIVADHHGGYGIGTLNFYVRSYDFIFDADQNITFYPTYTLEEIASTEGTFSDIYVENGTQGEAGEYPIFNEDLADAYCVTRGLVLPRASQLQSLYTDPLGSRSVFETKYKWPSGSSYIATDGTFSLNDGTSSAASGQEGYVSCVEQVEFPSDYNFSSKYLGADWDENTIVLASAAVDGNNIPLPPSKYGLKYTVVDTNPEGLAGEVIVEVHENNIVVKKRSDAVFQAVLEITDLMVQGDIQDTTTLIVGTGACPNGVTVNDTQYLGCIPVLDNRDTSEKYTGAVADHILINLGYQLDQFGDDIPYLKASNTTPEYSYYDLNDVSDISESVMKSAINQYAQDYCDIANAVELGGRDNWTWYIQNPDNTMREEWFSNATFPMAQNLTRWISNEAGIDLAMSGQGVFFFKDKTTNQLNQNVDTQAIAYQPRGSSDHKAWQYITCYSPD
;
A
#
# COMPACT_ATOMS: atom_id res chain seq x y z
N MET A 1 19.20 -61.99 -0.27
CA MET A 1 18.63 -62.59 -1.50
C MET A 1 17.14 -62.80 -1.27
N ALA A 2 16.38 -61.73 -1.48
CA ALA A 2 14.94 -61.68 -1.68
C ALA A 2 14.73 -60.33 -2.36
N MET A 3 14.49 -60.39 -3.67
CA MET A 3 14.34 -59.25 -4.57
C MET A 3 12.88 -58.82 -4.42
N LEU A 4 12.63 -57.68 -3.77
CA LEU A 4 11.30 -57.09 -3.64
C LEU A 4 11.18 -56.04 -4.74
N SER A 5 10.47 -56.38 -5.80
CA SER A 5 10.16 -55.46 -6.89
C SER A 5 9.08 -54.47 -6.44
N PHE A 6 9.41 -53.18 -6.40
CA PHE A 6 8.42 -52.11 -6.29
C PHE A 6 7.70 -51.96 -7.64
N PHE A 7 6.37 -52.05 -7.62
CA PHE A 7 5.52 -51.66 -8.73
C PHE A 7 5.19 -50.18 -8.58
N LEU A 8 5.69 -49.37 -9.53
CA LEU A 8 5.15 -48.05 -9.85
C LEU A 8 3.79 -48.26 -10.55
N ILE A 9 2.72 -47.66 -10.03
CA ILE A 9 1.47 -47.51 -10.78
C ILE A 9 1.66 -46.30 -11.70
N GLY A 10 2.29 -46.56 -12.85
CA GLY A 10 2.19 -45.69 -14.02
C GLY A 10 0.98 -46.11 -14.84
N CYS A 11 0.16 -45.15 -15.24
CA CYS A 11 -0.92 -45.37 -16.20
C CYS A 11 -0.30 -45.68 -17.58
N GLY A 12 -0.49 -46.91 -18.06
CA GLY A 12 -0.03 -47.34 -19.40
C GLY A 12 0.23 -48.83 -19.49
N GLY A 13 -0.70 -49.59 -20.08
CA GLY A 13 -0.50 -51.03 -20.31
C GLY A 13 -1.52 -51.66 -21.26
N ASP A 14 -1.12 -51.82 -22.52
CA ASP A 14 -1.83 -52.52 -23.58
C ASP A 14 -1.53 -54.04 -23.56
N GLY A 15 -2.59 -54.86 -23.72
CA GLY A 15 -2.63 -56.24 -24.24
C GLY A 15 -1.88 -57.41 -23.55
N THR A 16 -2.62 -58.38 -23.00
CA THR A 16 -2.62 -59.79 -23.49
C THR A 16 -3.80 -60.60 -22.93
N THR A 17 -4.36 -61.42 -23.81
CA THR A 17 -5.57 -62.25 -23.64
C THR A 17 -5.33 -63.52 -22.82
N SER A 18 -6.23 -63.79 -21.87
CA SER A 18 -6.68 -65.15 -21.56
C SER A 18 -8.07 -65.14 -20.90
N ASP A 19 -9.05 -65.63 -21.65
CA ASP A 19 -10.41 -65.93 -21.20
C ASP A 19 -10.42 -66.93 -20.02
N THR A 20 -11.08 -66.56 -18.93
CA THR A 20 -12.11 -67.40 -18.29
C THR A 20 -13.06 -66.52 -17.51
N GLY A 21 -14.32 -66.46 -17.95
CA GLY A 21 -15.35 -65.61 -17.38
C GLY A 21 -15.71 -65.97 -15.94
N ASN A 22 -15.84 -64.94 -15.11
CA ASN A 22 -16.71 -64.90 -13.96
C ASN A 22 -17.13 -63.43 -13.74
N GLY A 23 -18.43 -63.18 -13.53
CA GLY A 23 -19.01 -61.83 -13.56
C GLY A 23 -18.32 -60.86 -12.59
N GLY A 24 -17.76 -59.79 -13.15
CA GLY A 24 -17.34 -58.59 -12.42
C GLY A 24 -18.07 -57.40 -13.04
N ASN A 25 -18.50 -56.47 -12.20
CA ASN A 25 -18.91 -55.13 -12.65
C ASN A 25 -17.87 -54.63 -13.67
N GLU A 26 -18.34 -54.18 -14.83
CA GLU A 26 -17.50 -53.38 -15.72
C GLU A 26 -17.06 -52.16 -14.90
N SER A 27 -15.75 -52.02 -14.66
CA SER A 27 -15.20 -50.80 -14.08
C SER A 27 -15.34 -49.69 -15.11
N GLY A 28 -15.99 -48.59 -14.75
CA GLY A 28 -16.18 -47.45 -15.65
C GLY A 28 -14.86 -46.98 -16.29
N GLU A 29 -14.95 -46.45 -17.50
CA GLU A 29 -13.81 -45.91 -18.25
C GLU A 29 -13.11 -44.81 -17.43
N SER A 30 -11.79 -44.91 -17.26
CA SER A 30 -11.04 -43.94 -16.45
C SER A 30 -10.82 -42.65 -17.25
N ILE A 31 -11.16 -41.50 -16.69
CA ILE A 31 -10.91 -40.18 -17.26
C ILE A 31 -9.94 -39.38 -16.39
N SER A 32 -9.21 -38.43 -16.98
CA SER A 32 -8.35 -37.51 -16.24
C SER A 32 -9.14 -36.29 -15.79
N ILE A 33 -8.93 -35.88 -14.54
CA ILE A 33 -9.52 -34.68 -13.94
C ILE A 33 -8.39 -33.86 -13.34
N ASP A 34 -8.31 -32.57 -13.70
CA ASP A 34 -7.42 -31.62 -13.07
C ASP A 34 -8.23 -30.53 -12.37
N THR A 35 -7.78 -30.16 -11.18
CA THR A 35 -8.39 -29.12 -10.34
C THR A 35 -7.36 -28.04 -10.01
N GLN A 36 -7.80 -26.79 -9.87
CA GLN A 36 -6.96 -25.68 -9.44
C GLN A 36 -7.19 -25.29 -7.99
N ASP A 37 -6.14 -24.84 -7.31
CA ASP A 37 -6.33 -24.06 -6.09
C ASP A 37 -7.01 -22.72 -6.44
N THR A 38 -7.96 -22.29 -5.62
CA THR A 38 -8.77 -21.09 -5.88
C THR A 38 -8.66 -20.08 -4.75
N LEU A 39 -8.84 -18.82 -5.10
CA LEU A 39 -8.93 -17.70 -4.18
C LEU A 39 -10.20 -16.91 -4.53
N ASN A 40 -11.08 -16.76 -3.56
CA ASN A 40 -12.33 -16.01 -3.67
C ASN A 40 -12.46 -15.04 -2.50
N PHE A 41 -13.33 -14.05 -2.64
CA PHE A 41 -13.58 -13.02 -1.63
C PHE A 41 -15.06 -13.01 -1.24
N ALA A 42 -15.32 -12.71 0.03
CA ALA A 42 -16.67 -12.65 0.58
C ALA A 42 -16.77 -11.56 1.66
N SER A 43 -17.95 -10.94 1.78
CA SER A 43 -18.29 -10.08 2.93
C SER A 43 -18.68 -10.93 4.14
N GLU A 44 -18.64 -10.35 5.35
CA GLU A 44 -19.02 -11.05 6.57
C GLU A 44 -20.55 -11.20 6.68
N SER A 45 -20.99 -12.25 7.39
CA SER A 45 -22.40 -12.52 7.64
C SER A 45 -23.27 -12.64 6.38
N VAL A 46 -22.68 -13.01 5.24
CA VAL A 46 -23.36 -13.20 3.94
C VAL A 46 -23.31 -14.66 3.51
N LEU A 47 -24.41 -15.14 2.92
CA LEU A 47 -24.45 -16.41 2.18
C LEU A 47 -23.73 -16.21 0.84
N THR A 48 -22.57 -16.82 0.69
CA THR A 48 -21.71 -16.68 -0.50
C THR A 48 -21.72 -17.96 -1.32
N SER A 49 -21.78 -17.82 -2.65
CA SER A 49 -21.67 -18.92 -3.60
C SER A 49 -20.28 -18.90 -4.23
N VAL A 50 -19.60 -20.05 -4.22
CA VAL A 50 -18.30 -20.26 -4.85
C VAL A 50 -18.50 -21.13 -6.07
N ASP A 51 -18.02 -20.68 -7.24
CA ASP A 51 -18.13 -21.39 -8.51
C ASP A 51 -16.76 -21.93 -8.94
N LEU A 52 -16.67 -23.26 -9.11
CA LEU A 52 -15.45 -23.95 -9.53
C LEU A 52 -15.47 -24.37 -11.01
N ALA A 53 -16.48 -23.99 -11.81
CA ALA A 53 -16.64 -24.47 -13.18
C ALA A 53 -15.43 -24.14 -14.09
N LYS A 54 -14.79 -22.98 -13.91
CA LYS A 54 -13.57 -22.59 -14.63
C LYS A 54 -12.27 -23.12 -14.00
N LYS A 55 -12.37 -23.81 -12.86
CA LYS A 55 -11.26 -24.26 -12.01
C LYS A 55 -11.13 -25.79 -11.99
N VAL A 56 -11.89 -26.47 -12.83
CA VAL A 56 -11.87 -27.91 -13.03
C VAL A 56 -11.87 -28.18 -14.53
N ARG A 57 -11.01 -29.08 -14.99
CA ARG A 57 -10.99 -29.57 -16.38
C ARG A 57 -10.92 -31.09 -16.42
N THR A 58 -11.40 -31.66 -17.52
CA THR A 58 -11.23 -33.07 -17.85
C THR A 58 -10.77 -33.20 -19.30
N ASP A 59 -10.05 -34.27 -19.60
CA ASP A 59 -9.66 -34.68 -20.95
C ASP A 59 -10.84 -35.21 -21.80
N SER A 60 -12.02 -35.32 -21.19
CA SER A 60 -13.26 -35.75 -21.83
C SER A 60 -14.32 -34.64 -21.82
N GLU A 61 -15.33 -34.70 -22.70
CA GLU A 61 -16.44 -33.73 -22.67
C GLU A 61 -17.50 -34.06 -21.58
N HIS A 62 -17.13 -34.83 -20.56
CA HIS A 62 -18.07 -35.33 -19.55
C HIS A 62 -18.30 -34.35 -18.41
N GLU A 63 -19.55 -34.30 -17.94
CA GLU A 63 -19.95 -33.44 -16.84
C GLU A 63 -19.41 -33.95 -15.50
N LEU A 64 -18.92 -33.01 -14.70
CA LEU A 64 -18.32 -33.26 -13.40
C LEU A 64 -19.17 -32.62 -12.29
N HIS A 65 -19.04 -33.14 -11.07
CA HIS A 65 -19.67 -32.55 -9.89
C HIS A 65 -18.80 -32.69 -8.65
N ILE A 66 -19.01 -31.80 -7.68
CA ILE A 66 -18.36 -31.87 -6.37
C ILE A 66 -19.00 -33.01 -5.58
N THR A 67 -18.17 -33.92 -5.07
CA THR A 67 -18.60 -35.03 -4.22
C THR A 67 -18.31 -34.80 -2.74
N ASN A 68 -17.31 -33.96 -2.45
CA ASN A 68 -16.90 -33.69 -1.08
C ASN A 68 -16.37 -32.27 -0.92
N ILE A 69 -16.75 -31.62 0.18
CA ILE A 69 -16.17 -30.37 0.69
C ILE A 69 -15.75 -30.64 2.13
N ALA A 70 -14.45 -30.57 2.41
CA ALA A 70 -13.87 -30.78 3.73
C ALA A 70 -13.15 -29.52 4.19
N LEU A 71 -13.43 -29.11 5.42
CA LEU A 71 -12.72 -28.00 6.06
C LEU A 71 -11.29 -28.40 6.40
N LEU A 72 -10.33 -27.53 6.09
CA LEU A 72 -8.93 -27.71 6.46
C LEU A 72 -8.59 -27.07 7.82
N SER A 73 -9.27 -25.99 8.18
CA SER A 73 -9.05 -25.28 9.45
C SER A 73 -10.01 -25.73 10.55
N ASP A 74 -9.46 -26.03 11.73
CA ASP A 74 -10.22 -26.14 12.98
C ASP A 74 -10.66 -24.76 13.51
N HIS A 75 -9.99 -23.68 13.08
CA HIS A 75 -10.36 -22.29 13.36
C HIS A 75 -11.10 -21.72 12.17
N ASN A 76 -12.41 -21.93 12.15
CA ASN A 76 -13.22 -21.56 11.02
C ASN A 76 -14.56 -20.97 11.44
N ASN A 77 -14.80 -19.77 10.96
CA ASN A 77 -16.07 -19.06 10.95
C ASN A 77 -16.78 -19.08 9.57
N CYS A 78 -16.50 -20.05 8.68
CA CYS A 78 -17.26 -20.27 7.44
C CYS A 78 -17.98 -21.62 7.47
N ASP A 79 -19.30 -21.62 7.62
CA ASP A 79 -20.07 -22.85 7.63
C ASP A 79 -20.42 -23.28 6.19
N PHE A 80 -20.06 -24.51 5.83
CA PHE A 80 -20.55 -25.12 4.60
C PHE A 80 -22.06 -25.35 4.70
N VAL A 81 -22.79 -24.92 3.68
CA VAL A 81 -24.26 -25.00 3.64
C VAL A 81 -24.70 -26.15 2.75
N ASP A 82 -24.36 -26.09 1.46
CA ASP A 82 -24.66 -27.12 0.47
C ASP A 82 -23.78 -26.99 -0.79
N MET A 83 -23.91 -27.96 -1.70
CA MET A 83 -23.24 -28.00 -3.00
C MET A 83 -24.21 -28.46 -4.08
N ASP A 84 -24.08 -27.90 -5.28
CA ASP A 84 -24.84 -28.25 -6.48
C ASP A 84 -23.93 -28.16 -7.72
N GLY A 85 -23.76 -29.27 -8.43
CA GLY A 85 -22.81 -29.36 -9.55
C GLY A 85 -21.38 -29.01 -9.14
N LEU A 86 -20.79 -28.00 -9.79
CA LEU A 86 -19.47 -27.45 -9.49
C LEU A 86 -19.51 -26.18 -8.63
N GLN A 87 -20.63 -25.93 -7.96
CA GLN A 87 -20.80 -24.80 -7.05
C GLN A 87 -21.04 -25.28 -5.63
N PHE A 88 -20.54 -24.52 -4.66
CA PHE A 88 -20.87 -24.73 -3.25
C PHE A 88 -21.16 -23.40 -2.55
N ARG A 89 -21.94 -23.47 -1.48
CA ARG A 89 -22.35 -22.30 -0.70
C ARG A 89 -21.83 -22.37 0.72
N ILE A 90 -21.43 -21.21 1.22
CA ILE A 90 -20.94 -21.03 2.58
C ILE A 90 -21.66 -19.86 3.25
N GLU A 91 -21.81 -19.95 4.56
CA GLU A 91 -22.22 -18.86 5.44
C GLU A 91 -21.01 -18.37 6.22
N THR A 92 -20.65 -17.09 6.08
CA THR A 92 -19.46 -16.50 6.68
C THR A 92 -19.78 -15.79 8.00
N ASN A 93 -18.87 -15.78 8.98
CA ASN A 93 -19.08 -15.12 10.27
C ASN A 93 -17.79 -14.45 10.80
N GLY A 94 -17.60 -13.15 10.55
CA GLY A 94 -16.37 -12.46 10.97
C GLY A 94 -15.20 -12.65 10.00
N SER A 95 -14.23 -11.73 10.06
CA SER A 95 -13.10 -11.70 9.13
C SER A 95 -12.11 -12.85 9.38
N GLN A 96 -11.81 -13.63 8.34
CA GLN A 96 -10.80 -14.70 8.34
C GLN A 96 -10.57 -15.24 6.91
N VAL A 97 -9.57 -16.10 6.72
CA VAL A 97 -9.41 -16.87 5.48
C VAL A 97 -9.91 -18.30 5.71
N CYS A 98 -10.98 -18.68 5.03
CA CYS A 98 -11.57 -20.01 5.10
C CYS A 98 -10.97 -20.91 4.04
N ARG A 99 -10.56 -22.12 4.41
CA ARG A 99 -9.96 -23.07 3.46
C ARG A 99 -10.70 -24.39 3.46
N PHE A 100 -11.03 -24.82 2.25
CA PHE A 100 -11.75 -26.05 1.99
C PHE A 100 -10.98 -26.90 0.99
N SER A 101 -10.81 -28.19 1.28
CA SER A 101 -10.54 -29.16 0.25
C SER A 101 -11.83 -29.52 -0.45
N TYR A 102 -11.85 -29.45 -1.77
CA TYR A 102 -12.95 -29.93 -2.59
C TYR A 102 -12.51 -31.13 -3.42
N THR A 103 -13.41 -32.08 -3.67
CA THR A 103 -13.18 -33.27 -4.50
C THR A 103 -14.22 -33.34 -5.61
N VAL A 104 -13.77 -33.64 -6.82
CA VAL A 104 -14.61 -33.67 -8.03
C VAL A 104 -14.55 -35.02 -8.70
N GLU A 105 -15.71 -35.52 -9.13
CA GLU A 105 -15.87 -36.81 -9.83
C GLU A 105 -16.84 -36.69 -11.02
N PRO A 106 -16.79 -37.63 -12.00
CA PRO A 106 -17.76 -37.69 -13.08
C PRO A 106 -19.18 -37.91 -12.55
N ILE A 107 -20.18 -37.30 -13.18
CA ILE A 107 -21.59 -37.54 -12.82
C ILE A 107 -22.03 -38.97 -13.18
N SER A 108 -21.50 -39.51 -14.27
CA SER A 108 -21.88 -40.83 -14.78
C SER A 108 -21.07 -41.96 -14.11
N GLU A 109 -21.77 -42.97 -13.62
CA GLU A 109 -21.17 -44.19 -13.03
C GLU A 109 -20.40 -45.04 -14.05
N ASP A 110 -20.59 -44.78 -15.35
CA ASP A 110 -19.85 -45.43 -16.44
C ASP A 110 -18.40 -44.92 -16.54
N PHE A 111 -18.04 -43.86 -15.81
CA PHE A 111 -16.69 -43.31 -15.79
C PHE A 111 -16.12 -43.29 -14.37
N SER A 112 -14.80 -43.37 -14.27
CA SER A 112 -14.07 -43.27 -13.01
C SER A 112 -12.97 -42.21 -13.10
N GLY A 113 -12.74 -41.51 -12.00
CA GLY A 113 -11.79 -40.41 -11.91
C GLY A 113 -12.14 -39.56 -10.69
N SER A 114 -11.15 -39.08 -9.96
CA SER A 114 -11.35 -38.24 -8.79
C SER A 114 -10.12 -37.38 -8.59
N GLN A 115 -10.32 -36.10 -8.33
CA GLN A 115 -9.23 -35.17 -8.05
C GLN A 115 -9.66 -34.13 -7.02
N SER A 116 -8.71 -33.68 -6.20
CA SER A 116 -8.96 -32.70 -5.16
C SER A 116 -8.14 -31.42 -5.35
N GLY A 117 -8.74 -30.27 -5.02
CA GLY A 117 -8.08 -28.97 -4.97
C GLY A 117 -8.41 -28.22 -3.67
N ILE A 118 -7.76 -27.08 -3.45
CA ILE A 118 -8.01 -26.21 -2.29
C ILE A 118 -8.72 -24.93 -2.70
N SER A 119 -9.84 -24.62 -2.05
CA SER A 119 -10.55 -23.35 -2.20
C SER A 119 -10.32 -22.46 -0.98
N GLN A 120 -9.71 -21.29 -1.20
CA GLN A 120 -9.52 -20.25 -0.19
C GLN A 120 -10.57 -19.15 -0.37
N ILE A 121 -11.23 -18.75 0.72
CA ILE A 121 -12.19 -17.65 0.75
C ILE A 121 -11.73 -16.63 1.79
N VAL A 122 -11.36 -15.43 1.33
CA VAL A 122 -11.02 -14.32 2.21
C VAL A 122 -12.31 -13.58 2.58
N VAL A 123 -12.67 -13.65 3.86
CA VAL A 123 -13.85 -12.99 4.42
C VAL A 123 -13.43 -11.69 5.10
N SER A 124 -14.00 -10.56 4.68
CA SER A 124 -13.76 -9.25 5.33
C SER A 124 -14.83 -8.23 4.92
N ASP A 125 -15.31 -7.43 5.89
CA ASP A 125 -16.16 -6.25 5.61
C ASP A 125 -15.35 -4.98 5.28
N VAL A 126 -14.03 -5.01 5.54
CA VAL A 126 -13.14 -3.85 5.42
C VAL A 126 -12.72 -3.59 3.97
N ARG A 127 -13.05 -4.53 3.07
CA ARG A 127 -13.00 -4.31 1.62
C ARG A 127 -14.30 -3.78 1.03
N ASP A 128 -15.26 -3.31 1.83
CA ASP A 128 -16.30 -2.43 1.29
C ASP A 128 -15.67 -1.08 0.95
N VAL A 129 -15.13 -0.97 -0.26
CA VAL A 129 -14.67 0.27 -0.90
C VAL A 129 -15.78 1.35 -0.91
N ARG A 130 -17.01 1.00 -0.52
CA ARG A 130 -18.16 1.92 -0.36
C ARG A 130 -18.01 2.99 0.72
N ASP A 131 -17.02 2.94 1.62
CA ASP A 131 -16.74 4.06 2.55
C ASP A 131 -15.30 4.62 2.46
N VAL A 132 -14.66 4.49 1.29
CA VAL A 132 -13.45 5.27 0.97
C VAL A 132 -13.88 6.58 0.31
N ARG A 133 -14.24 7.58 1.13
CA ARG A 133 -14.33 8.98 0.69
C ARG A 133 -12.97 9.66 0.45
N ASP A 134 -11.88 8.89 0.40
CA ASP A 134 -10.55 9.39 0.07
C ASP A 134 -9.82 8.37 -0.81
N VAL A 135 -10.17 8.38 -2.11
CA VAL A 135 -9.49 7.60 -3.16
C VAL A 135 -8.12 8.24 -3.40
N ARG A 136 -7.17 8.00 -2.49
CA ARG A 136 -5.77 8.46 -2.56
C ARG A 136 -4.75 7.51 -1.95
N ASP A 137 -5.12 6.25 -1.71
CA ASP A 137 -4.18 5.25 -1.21
C ASP A 137 -3.70 4.35 -2.36
N GLU A 138 -2.46 4.54 -2.79
CA GLU A 138 -1.78 3.74 -3.82
C GLU A 138 -1.23 2.42 -3.25
N ASN A 139 -1.43 2.13 -1.95
CA ASN A 139 -1.22 0.80 -1.39
C ASN A 139 -2.40 -0.11 -1.73
N ILE A 140 -2.57 -0.44 -3.01
CA ILE A 140 -3.43 -1.57 -3.41
C ILE A 140 -2.77 -2.82 -2.84
N LEU A 141 -3.25 -3.24 -1.66
CA LEU A 141 -2.81 -4.47 -1.03
C LEU A 141 -2.97 -5.62 -2.04
N PRO A 142 -1.94 -6.46 -2.22
CA PRO A 142 -2.04 -7.56 -3.17
C PRO A 142 -3.20 -8.49 -2.78
N GLU A 143 -3.81 -9.18 -3.72
CA GLU A 143 -4.89 -10.13 -3.41
C GLU A 143 -4.39 -11.33 -2.57
N SER A 144 -3.11 -11.68 -2.71
CA SER A 144 -2.42 -12.72 -1.95
C SER A 144 -0.92 -12.43 -1.84
N LEU A 145 -0.27 -13.05 -0.87
CA LEU A 145 1.19 -12.96 -0.69
C LEU A 145 1.91 -13.85 -1.72
N PRO A 146 3.09 -13.44 -2.24
CA PRO A 146 3.91 -14.29 -3.08
C PRO A 146 4.25 -15.63 -2.38
N PRO A 147 4.25 -16.75 -3.11
CA PRO A 147 4.57 -18.05 -2.51
C PRO A 147 6.03 -18.13 -2.08
N ILE A 148 6.28 -18.77 -0.94
CA ILE A 148 7.64 -18.99 -0.42
C ILE A 148 8.03 -20.44 -0.69
N SER A 149 9.25 -20.67 -1.17
CA SER A 149 9.78 -22.03 -1.36
C SER A 149 10.93 -22.34 -0.41
N LYS A 150 10.90 -23.54 0.18
CA LYS A 150 11.92 -24.06 1.10
C LYS A 150 12.24 -25.52 0.80
N MET A 151 13.49 -25.89 1.05
CA MET A 151 13.92 -27.28 1.05
C MET A 151 14.20 -27.70 2.49
N ALA A 152 13.80 -28.92 2.83
CA ALA A 152 14.10 -29.61 4.07
C ALA A 152 14.66 -31.01 3.79
N TYR A 153 15.41 -31.53 4.74
CA TYR A 153 15.71 -32.96 4.85
C TYR A 153 14.80 -33.61 5.90
N GLN A 154 14.70 -34.94 5.87
CA GLN A 154 14.03 -35.71 6.92
C GLN A 154 14.51 -35.29 8.32
N SER A 155 13.55 -35.17 9.25
CA SER A 155 13.74 -34.67 10.62
C SER A 155 14.33 -33.25 10.75
N GLU A 156 14.48 -32.50 9.66
CA GLU A 156 14.99 -31.12 9.72
C GLU A 156 13.96 -30.17 10.33
N VAL A 157 14.46 -29.21 11.10
CA VAL A 157 13.67 -28.11 11.66
C VAL A 157 14.01 -26.83 10.89
N LEU A 158 13.06 -26.32 10.14
CA LEU A 158 13.16 -25.06 9.41
C LEU A 158 12.55 -23.92 10.23
N SER A 159 13.31 -22.85 10.45
CA SER A 159 12.78 -21.59 10.95
C SER A 159 12.55 -20.63 9.79
N ILE A 160 11.30 -20.24 9.58
CA ILE A 160 10.87 -19.40 8.47
C ILE A 160 10.40 -18.07 9.05
N ASP A 161 11.18 -17.03 8.78
CA ASP A 161 10.82 -15.64 9.11
C ASP A 161 9.96 -15.07 7.98
N LEU A 162 8.74 -14.64 8.31
CA LEU A 162 7.81 -14.06 7.37
C LEU A 162 7.92 -12.54 7.30
N THR A 163 8.57 -11.87 8.25
CA THR A 163 8.70 -10.40 8.27
C THR A 163 9.11 -9.79 6.92
N PRO A 164 10.09 -10.32 6.16
CA PRO A 164 10.46 -9.71 4.87
C PRO A 164 9.43 -9.95 3.74
N TYR A 165 8.41 -10.76 3.96
CA TYR A 165 7.37 -11.09 2.98
C TYR A 165 6.00 -10.50 3.33
N LEU A 166 5.86 -9.87 4.49
CA LEU A 166 4.62 -9.23 4.91
C LEU A 166 4.65 -7.74 4.57
N PRO A 167 3.55 -7.17 4.04
CA PRO A 167 3.42 -5.72 3.94
C PRO A 167 3.48 -5.05 5.31
N ASP A 168 3.83 -3.76 5.32
CA ASP A 168 3.90 -3.00 6.56
C ASP A 168 2.56 -3.00 7.31
N GLY A 169 2.63 -3.15 8.64
CA GLY A 169 1.45 -3.25 9.50
C GLY A 169 0.75 -4.61 9.49
N PHE A 170 1.17 -5.57 8.64
CA PHE A 170 0.69 -6.94 8.68
C PHE A 170 1.51 -7.82 9.62
N THR A 171 0.82 -8.75 10.28
CA THR A 171 1.40 -9.78 11.14
C THR A 171 0.80 -11.14 10.80
N LEU A 172 1.51 -12.22 11.12
CA LEU A 172 0.99 -13.57 10.91
C LEU A 172 -0.23 -13.84 11.82
N ASP A 173 -1.34 -14.27 11.23
CA ASP A 173 -2.42 -14.91 12.00
C ASP A 173 -2.00 -16.34 12.36
N THR A 174 -1.43 -16.49 13.55
CA THR A 174 -0.92 -17.77 14.06
C THR A 174 -1.94 -18.92 14.10
N LYS A 175 -3.25 -18.63 14.03
CA LYS A 175 -4.31 -19.65 14.03
C LYS A 175 -4.73 -20.10 12.63
N SER A 176 -4.27 -19.40 11.60
CA SER A 176 -4.64 -19.65 10.19
C SER A 176 -3.75 -20.68 9.48
N ILE A 177 -2.85 -21.32 10.22
CA ILE A 177 -1.80 -22.17 9.65
C ILE A 177 -2.31 -23.60 9.45
N GLU A 178 -2.19 -24.11 8.24
CA GLU A 178 -2.67 -25.43 7.85
C GLU A 178 -1.62 -26.14 6.99
N LEU A 179 -1.43 -27.43 7.26
CA LEU A 179 -0.54 -28.31 6.49
C LEU A 179 -1.36 -29.18 5.53
N THR A 180 -0.98 -29.18 4.26
CA THR A 180 -1.42 -30.17 3.27
C THR A 180 -0.22 -30.63 2.45
N GLY A 181 -0.41 -31.51 1.48
CA GLY A 181 0.63 -31.91 0.54
C GLY A 181 0.59 -33.38 0.20
N THR A 182 1.59 -33.80 -0.55
CA THR A 182 1.73 -35.17 -1.05
C THR A 182 3.12 -35.67 -0.64
N THR A 183 3.14 -36.54 0.36
CA THR A 183 4.33 -37.30 0.75
C THR A 183 4.12 -38.78 0.50
N ASP A 184 5.20 -39.53 0.33
CA ASP A 184 5.19 -40.97 0.07
C ASP A 184 4.54 -41.80 1.20
N THR A 185 4.59 -41.30 2.44
CA THR A 185 3.94 -41.93 3.60
C THR A 185 2.60 -41.27 3.99
N GLY A 186 2.30 -40.10 3.44
CA GLY A 186 1.17 -39.26 3.86
C GLY A 186 1.43 -38.45 5.14
N GLU A 187 2.59 -38.59 5.78
CA GLU A 187 2.97 -37.75 6.93
C GLU A 187 3.45 -36.37 6.45
N LEU A 188 2.92 -35.30 7.03
CA LEU A 188 3.20 -33.91 6.63
C LEU A 188 4.15 -33.17 7.61
N GLY A 189 4.51 -33.78 8.74
CA GLY A 189 5.29 -33.15 9.81
C GLY A 189 4.45 -32.34 10.79
N SER A 190 5.07 -31.36 11.44
CA SER A 190 4.43 -30.49 12.42
C SER A 190 4.93 -29.05 12.33
N PHE A 191 4.19 -28.12 12.93
CA PHE A 191 4.59 -26.72 12.99
C PHE A 191 4.36 -26.11 14.37
N GLU A 192 5.14 -25.09 14.68
CA GLU A 192 4.92 -24.13 15.75
C GLU A 192 4.98 -22.72 15.17
N SER A 193 4.20 -21.79 15.70
CA SER A 193 4.20 -20.40 15.24
C SER A 193 4.33 -19.43 16.41
N GLN A 194 5.13 -18.39 16.21
CA GLN A 194 5.30 -17.30 17.17
C GLN A 194 5.60 -16.01 16.41
N ASN A 195 4.87 -14.94 16.74
CA ASN A 195 4.96 -13.66 16.03
C ASN A 195 4.80 -13.88 14.52
N SER A 196 5.64 -13.27 13.69
CA SER A 196 5.69 -13.46 12.24
C SER A 196 6.65 -14.58 11.80
N SER A 197 6.78 -15.65 12.58
CA SER A 197 7.63 -16.79 12.22
C SER A 197 6.91 -18.13 12.39
N ILE A 198 7.21 -19.04 11.47
CA ILE A 198 6.77 -20.43 11.48
C ILE A 198 8.01 -21.32 11.63
N THR A 199 7.99 -22.20 12.62
CA THR A 199 8.98 -23.27 12.77
C THR A 199 8.34 -24.57 12.28
N TYR A 200 8.81 -25.09 11.16
CA TYR A 200 8.32 -26.34 10.57
C TYR A 200 9.30 -27.47 10.89
N THR A 201 8.78 -28.62 11.32
CA THR A 201 9.55 -29.85 11.55
C THR A 201 9.14 -30.90 10.52
N ALA A 202 10.07 -31.27 9.65
CA ALA A 202 9.87 -32.32 8.66
C ALA A 202 9.71 -33.70 9.36
N PRO A 203 8.89 -34.60 8.80
CA PRO A 203 8.75 -35.97 9.29
C PRO A 203 10.05 -36.76 9.17
N ASP A 204 10.16 -37.83 9.96
CA ASP A 204 11.38 -38.65 10.07
C ASP A 204 11.61 -39.56 8.86
N GLU A 205 10.55 -40.04 8.21
CA GLU A 205 10.64 -41.07 7.15
C GLU A 205 9.82 -40.71 5.90
N ALA A 206 9.36 -39.46 5.75
CA ALA A 206 8.59 -39.04 4.58
C ALA A 206 9.42 -38.22 3.60
N LEU A 207 9.15 -38.40 2.32
CA LEU A 207 9.67 -37.64 1.19
C LEU A 207 8.52 -37.03 0.39
N GLY A 208 8.76 -35.91 -0.28
CA GLY A 208 7.76 -35.27 -1.14
C GLY A 208 7.58 -33.79 -0.82
N VAL A 209 6.36 -33.30 -0.95
CA VAL A 209 6.08 -31.86 -0.86
C VAL A 209 4.95 -31.57 0.11
N VAL A 210 5.21 -30.62 1.00
CA VAL A 210 4.25 -30.09 1.98
C VAL A 210 3.93 -28.65 1.62
N ARG A 211 2.66 -28.26 1.74
CA ARG A 211 2.19 -26.88 1.62
C ARG A 211 1.74 -26.40 2.99
N ILE A 212 2.28 -25.26 3.41
CA ILE A 212 1.91 -24.56 4.64
C ILE A 212 1.10 -23.34 4.22
N TYR A 213 -0.22 -23.41 4.31
CA TYR A 213 -1.05 -22.22 4.13
C TYR A 213 -1.00 -21.37 5.39
N TYR A 214 -1.01 -20.05 5.22
CA TYR A 214 -1.06 -19.08 6.30
C TYR A 214 -1.78 -17.82 5.85
N SER A 215 -2.18 -16.99 6.79
CA SER A 215 -2.78 -15.68 6.53
C SER A 215 -2.05 -14.61 7.31
N ALA A 216 -1.89 -13.44 6.72
CA ALA A 216 -1.45 -12.23 7.39
C ALA A 216 -2.65 -11.32 7.66
N ILE A 217 -2.64 -10.67 8.81
CA ILE A 217 -3.69 -9.77 9.29
C ILE A 217 -3.08 -8.48 9.82
N ASN A 218 -3.75 -7.35 9.56
CA ASN A 218 -3.38 -6.05 10.12
C ASN A 218 -4.33 -5.62 11.27
N ASN A 219 -4.07 -4.45 11.85
CA ASN A 219 -4.84 -3.88 12.96
C ASN A 219 -6.30 -3.54 12.63
N ILE A 220 -6.65 -3.43 11.34
CA ILE A 220 -8.00 -3.18 10.85
C ILE A 220 -8.62 -4.42 10.19
N ALA A 221 -8.11 -5.62 10.45
CA ALA A 221 -8.65 -6.89 9.96
C ALA A 221 -8.66 -7.08 8.42
N ASN A 222 -7.78 -6.39 7.69
CA ASN A 222 -7.45 -6.79 6.33
C ASN A 222 -6.66 -8.09 6.36
N LEU A 223 -6.98 -8.98 5.43
CA LEU A 223 -6.43 -10.34 5.36
C LEU A 223 -5.74 -10.59 4.02
N LEU A 224 -4.57 -11.20 4.10
CA LEU A 224 -3.77 -11.62 2.96
C LEU A 224 -3.39 -13.10 3.09
N PRO A 225 -3.91 -13.99 2.25
CA PRO A 225 -3.50 -15.39 2.26
C PRO A 225 -2.11 -15.56 1.63
N GLY A 226 -1.33 -16.50 2.16
CA GLY A 226 -0.04 -16.92 1.63
C GLY A 226 0.13 -18.43 1.70
N VAL A 227 1.12 -18.94 0.98
CA VAL A 227 1.48 -20.36 0.97
C VAL A 227 2.99 -20.52 0.97
N ILE A 228 3.47 -21.48 1.75
CA ILE A 228 4.87 -21.91 1.75
C ILE A 228 4.91 -23.35 1.23
N TYR A 229 5.72 -23.59 0.21
CA TYR A 229 6.00 -24.93 -0.27
C TYR A 229 7.32 -25.42 0.32
N VAL A 230 7.29 -26.62 0.89
CA VAL A 230 8.44 -27.29 1.47
C VAL A 230 8.65 -28.62 0.75
N SER A 231 9.78 -28.78 0.07
CA SER A 231 10.22 -30.09 -0.43
C SER A 231 11.01 -30.81 0.66
N ILE A 232 10.79 -32.12 0.82
CA ILE A 232 11.45 -32.96 1.83
C ILE A 232 12.26 -34.04 1.10
N SER A 233 13.58 -33.99 1.30
CA SER A 233 14.55 -34.92 0.71
C SER A 233 15.11 -35.90 1.74
N ASP A 234 15.65 -37.02 1.27
CA ASP A 234 16.37 -37.99 2.12
C ASP A 234 17.60 -37.32 2.74
N LEU A 235 17.93 -37.69 3.97
CA LEU A 235 19.10 -37.20 4.69
C LEU A 235 20.37 -37.33 3.83
N ALA A 236 21.11 -36.22 3.71
CA ALA A 236 22.26 -35.95 2.83
C ALA A 236 23.52 -36.85 3.01
N ASN A 237 23.34 -38.11 3.39
CA ASN A 237 24.40 -39.04 3.76
C ASN A 237 24.98 -39.80 2.54
N ALA A 238 24.28 -39.80 1.39
CA ALA A 238 24.72 -40.50 0.17
C ALA A 238 24.27 -39.88 -1.17
N ASN A 239 23.33 -38.92 -1.17
CA ASN A 239 22.77 -38.24 -2.33
C ASN A 239 22.66 -36.74 -2.03
N THR A 240 22.89 -35.88 -3.01
CA THR A 240 22.72 -34.42 -2.86
C THR A 240 21.41 -34.01 -3.52
N ALA A 241 20.48 -33.41 -2.77
CA ALA A 241 19.23 -32.97 -3.36
C ALA A 241 19.46 -31.92 -4.47
N PRO A 242 18.68 -31.94 -5.55
CA PRO A 242 18.83 -30.98 -6.63
C PRO A 242 18.47 -29.58 -6.17
N ILE A 243 19.17 -28.60 -6.73
CA ILE A 243 18.97 -27.19 -6.48
C ILE A 243 18.13 -26.63 -7.63
N ALA A 244 17.06 -25.91 -7.28
CA ALA A 244 16.24 -25.17 -8.23
C ALA A 244 16.25 -23.68 -7.85
N SER A 245 16.27 -22.80 -8.84
CA SER A 245 16.28 -21.36 -8.60
C SER A 245 14.97 -20.87 -8.02
N ILE A 246 15.08 -19.94 -7.08
CA ILE A 246 13.95 -19.27 -6.42
C ILE A 246 13.85 -17.82 -6.88
N ASN A 247 12.61 -17.35 -7.07
CA ASN A 247 12.23 -16.00 -7.45
C ASN A 247 12.79 -15.54 -8.81
N GLU A 248 12.92 -16.46 -9.77
CA GLU A 248 13.34 -16.11 -11.12
C GLU A 248 12.24 -15.32 -11.84
N VAL A 249 12.63 -14.19 -12.44
CA VAL A 249 11.72 -13.32 -13.19
C VAL A 249 11.80 -13.67 -14.67
N LEU A 250 10.70 -14.16 -15.25
CA LEU A 250 10.60 -14.36 -16.70
C LEU A 250 10.06 -13.09 -17.36
N GLY A 251 10.33 -12.93 -18.65
CA GLY A 251 9.74 -11.85 -19.44
C GLY A 251 8.22 -11.98 -19.55
N ASP A 252 7.55 -10.83 -19.64
CA ASP A 252 6.10 -10.72 -19.80
C ASP A 252 5.56 -11.62 -20.91
N LYS A 253 4.37 -12.17 -20.67
CA LYS A 253 3.64 -13.03 -21.61
C LYS A 253 2.44 -12.26 -22.16
N ILE A 254 2.37 -12.14 -23.47
CA ILE A 254 1.28 -11.43 -24.16
C ILE A 254 0.32 -12.47 -24.73
N LEU A 255 -0.94 -12.44 -24.27
CA LEU A 255 -1.99 -13.37 -24.68
C LEU A 255 -2.28 -13.28 -26.17
N ALA A 256 -2.41 -12.07 -26.71
CA ALA A 256 -2.72 -11.86 -28.12
C ALA A 256 -1.61 -12.36 -29.09
N ASP A 257 -0.40 -12.65 -28.59
CA ASP A 257 0.69 -13.28 -29.36
C ASP A 257 0.60 -14.82 -29.38
N SER A 258 -0.25 -15.43 -28.53
CA SER A 258 -0.39 -16.87 -28.39
C SER A 258 -1.65 -17.40 -29.09
N PRO A 259 -1.52 -18.12 -30.21
CA PRO A 259 -2.68 -18.69 -30.92
C PRO A 259 -3.38 -19.84 -30.17
N THR A 260 -2.79 -20.32 -29.07
CA THR A 260 -3.31 -21.41 -28.22
C THR A 260 -3.64 -20.95 -26.80
N ASP A 261 -3.53 -19.64 -26.52
CA ASP A 261 -3.65 -19.07 -25.16
C ASP A 261 -2.76 -19.81 -24.14
N SER A 262 -1.62 -20.34 -24.60
CA SER A 262 -0.65 -21.10 -23.79
C SER A 262 0.79 -20.68 -24.08
N PHE A 263 1.68 -20.90 -23.12
CA PHE A 263 3.11 -20.61 -23.22
C PHE A 263 3.93 -21.82 -22.76
N SER A 264 4.88 -22.23 -23.60
CA SER A 264 5.87 -23.22 -23.18
C SER A 264 6.90 -22.59 -22.24
N ILE A 265 7.07 -23.19 -21.06
CA ILE A 265 8.07 -22.78 -20.06
C ILE A 265 9.08 -23.93 -19.92
N ASN A 266 10.37 -23.59 -20.06
CA ASN A 266 11.48 -24.51 -19.86
C ASN A 266 12.26 -24.10 -18.60
N ILE A 267 12.51 -25.06 -17.70
CA ILE A 267 13.23 -24.86 -16.44
C ILE A 267 14.67 -25.40 -16.45
N GLU A 268 15.16 -25.95 -17.56
CA GLU A 268 16.48 -26.59 -17.66
C GLU A 268 17.62 -25.70 -17.18
N ASP A 269 17.58 -24.40 -17.47
CA ASP A 269 18.60 -23.43 -17.05
C ASP A 269 18.49 -23.01 -15.56
N TYR A 270 17.42 -23.41 -14.88
CA TYR A 270 17.11 -23.03 -13.49
C TYR A 270 17.28 -24.18 -12.50
N ILE A 271 17.77 -25.33 -12.95
CA ILE A 271 17.93 -26.53 -12.13
C ILE A 271 19.35 -27.07 -12.24
N PHE A 272 19.86 -27.62 -11.14
CA PHE A 272 21.20 -28.13 -11.07
C PHE A 272 21.30 -29.27 -10.05
N ASP A 273 22.08 -30.30 -10.40
CA ASP A 273 22.39 -31.43 -9.54
C ASP A 273 23.91 -31.55 -9.36
N ALA A 274 24.36 -31.73 -8.11
CA ALA A 274 25.78 -31.70 -7.79
C ALA A 274 26.50 -33.01 -8.10
N ASP A 275 25.79 -34.14 -8.01
CA ASP A 275 26.25 -35.51 -8.28
C ASP A 275 26.14 -35.85 -9.78
N GLY A 276 25.35 -35.07 -10.52
CA GLY A 276 25.09 -35.26 -11.95
C GLY A 276 23.98 -36.26 -12.23
N ASP A 277 23.06 -36.43 -11.28
CA ASP A 277 21.88 -37.27 -11.43
C ASP A 277 20.91 -36.69 -12.46
N ASN A 278 20.11 -37.57 -13.06
CA ASN A 278 19.10 -37.17 -14.03
C ASN A 278 17.94 -36.52 -13.30
N LEU A 279 17.65 -35.27 -13.65
CA LEU A 279 16.53 -34.54 -13.10
C LEU A 279 15.26 -34.73 -13.93
N GLN A 280 14.13 -34.73 -13.24
CA GLN A 280 12.79 -34.71 -13.83
C GLN A 280 11.92 -33.67 -13.11
N LEU A 281 11.22 -32.83 -13.87
CA LEU A 281 10.08 -32.05 -13.41
C LEU A 281 8.91 -32.98 -13.06
N ILE A 282 8.49 -32.97 -11.80
CA ILE A 282 7.46 -33.88 -11.30
C ILE A 282 6.18 -33.16 -10.88
N ASP A 283 6.23 -31.86 -10.57
CA ASP A 283 5.03 -31.10 -10.17
C ASP A 283 5.19 -29.59 -10.44
N VAL A 284 4.05 -28.93 -10.67
CA VAL A 284 3.93 -27.49 -10.91
C VAL A 284 2.68 -26.95 -10.23
N TYR A 285 2.85 -25.99 -9.32
CA TYR A 285 1.79 -25.25 -8.67
C TYR A 285 1.69 -23.83 -9.22
N THR A 286 0.45 -23.35 -9.36
CA THR A 286 0.15 -21.99 -9.81
C THR A 286 -0.60 -21.23 -8.72
N ASN A 287 -0.66 -19.90 -8.79
CA ASN A 287 -1.47 -19.07 -7.89
C ASN A 287 -2.96 -19.04 -8.26
N GLY A 288 -3.46 -20.03 -9.01
CA GLY A 288 -4.88 -20.11 -9.42
C GLY A 288 -5.27 -19.18 -10.58
N LEU A 289 -4.31 -18.43 -11.13
CA LEU A 289 -4.49 -17.54 -12.28
C LEU A 289 -4.25 -18.23 -13.64
N GLY A 290 -3.84 -19.51 -13.65
CA GLY A 290 -3.60 -20.27 -14.87
C GLY A 290 -3.26 -21.74 -14.62
N TRP A 291 -3.29 -22.54 -15.68
CA TRP A 291 -3.07 -23.98 -15.69
C TRP A 291 -1.66 -24.35 -16.13
N ALA A 292 -1.06 -25.34 -15.47
CA ALA A 292 0.08 -26.06 -16.02
C ALA A 292 -0.40 -27.39 -16.62
N SER A 293 0.13 -27.78 -17.77
CA SER A 293 -0.15 -29.05 -18.45
C SER A 293 1.09 -29.54 -19.20
N ASP A 294 1.01 -30.78 -19.72
CA ASP A 294 2.01 -31.36 -20.61
C ASP A 294 3.44 -31.33 -20.03
N LEU A 295 3.56 -31.67 -18.74
CA LEU A 295 4.84 -31.77 -18.06
C LEU A 295 5.72 -32.82 -18.76
N THR A 296 6.86 -32.38 -19.25
CA THR A 296 7.93 -33.22 -19.78
C THR A 296 9.08 -33.29 -18.77
N GLN A 297 10.27 -33.71 -19.20
CA GLN A 297 11.44 -33.75 -18.33
C GLN A 297 11.78 -32.37 -17.73
N PHE A 298 11.73 -31.29 -18.54
CA PHE A 298 12.10 -29.93 -18.12
C PHE A 298 11.14 -28.84 -18.59
N THR A 299 10.05 -29.20 -19.28
CA THR A 299 9.11 -28.22 -19.83
C THR A 299 7.69 -28.49 -19.39
N PHE A 300 6.86 -27.46 -19.40
CA PHE A 300 5.41 -27.56 -19.26
C PHE A 300 4.74 -26.44 -20.06
N GLU A 301 3.48 -26.65 -20.43
CA GLU A 301 2.64 -25.62 -21.04
C GLU A 301 1.87 -24.87 -19.96
N TYR A 302 1.89 -23.54 -20.01
CA TYR A 302 1.16 -22.66 -19.11
C TYR A 302 0.04 -21.92 -19.82
N SER A 303 -1.20 -22.14 -19.41
CA SER A 303 -2.39 -21.45 -19.95
C SER A 303 -2.99 -20.52 -18.90
N PRO A 304 -2.75 -19.20 -18.96
CA PRO A 304 -3.39 -18.28 -18.03
C PRO A 304 -4.90 -18.20 -18.25
N ASN A 305 -5.63 -18.06 -17.16
CA ASN A 305 -7.05 -17.76 -17.14
C ASN A 305 -7.33 -16.28 -16.92
N LEU A 306 -6.36 -15.54 -16.34
CA LEU A 306 -6.45 -14.12 -16.02
C LEU A 306 -5.10 -13.43 -16.26
N SER A 307 -5.16 -12.18 -16.74
CA SER A 307 -4.01 -11.28 -16.77
C SER A 307 -3.55 -10.89 -15.36
N GLY A 308 -2.29 -10.49 -15.21
CA GLY A 308 -1.71 -10.10 -13.92
C GLY A 308 -0.41 -10.83 -13.58
N MET A 309 0.08 -10.62 -12.36
CA MET A 309 1.29 -11.26 -11.86
C MET A 309 1.06 -12.74 -11.58
N GLN A 310 1.79 -13.59 -12.28
CA GLN A 310 1.73 -15.04 -12.14
C GLN A 310 2.86 -15.52 -11.24
N TYR A 311 2.56 -16.48 -10.38
CA TYR A 311 3.57 -17.21 -9.61
C TYR A 311 3.47 -18.70 -9.91
N ILE A 312 4.60 -19.29 -10.28
CA ILE A 312 4.73 -20.72 -10.54
C ILE A 312 5.74 -21.30 -9.56
N THR A 313 5.35 -22.34 -8.83
CA THR A 313 6.27 -23.16 -8.02
C THR A 313 6.46 -24.49 -8.71
N TYR A 314 7.69 -24.93 -8.95
CA TYR A 314 7.98 -26.18 -9.64
C TYR A 314 8.87 -27.09 -8.80
N ILE A 315 8.69 -28.40 -8.95
CA ILE A 315 9.38 -29.43 -8.17
C ILE A 315 10.14 -30.35 -9.12
N VAL A 316 11.43 -30.53 -8.85
CA VAL A 316 12.28 -31.49 -9.56
C VAL A 316 12.74 -32.60 -8.64
N ALA A 317 12.83 -33.81 -9.17
CA ALA A 317 13.38 -34.96 -8.45
C ALA A 317 14.58 -35.54 -9.19
N ASP A 318 15.53 -36.09 -8.43
CA ASP A 318 16.74 -36.76 -8.92
C ASP A 318 16.61 -38.29 -9.05
N HIS A 319 15.44 -38.84 -8.67
CA HIS A 319 15.16 -40.28 -8.56
C HIS A 319 15.97 -41.07 -7.51
N HIS A 320 16.79 -40.40 -6.71
CA HIS A 320 17.57 -40.95 -5.60
C HIS A 320 17.15 -40.38 -4.24
N GLY A 321 15.93 -39.85 -4.16
CA GLY A 321 15.31 -39.38 -2.93
C GLY A 321 15.56 -37.89 -2.63
N GLY A 322 16.16 -37.15 -3.56
CA GLY A 322 16.29 -35.70 -3.48
C GLY A 322 15.23 -34.99 -4.30
N TYR A 323 14.76 -33.88 -3.74
CA TYR A 323 13.75 -32.99 -4.29
C TYR A 323 14.26 -31.55 -4.24
N GLY A 324 14.17 -30.88 -5.38
CA GLY A 324 14.46 -29.46 -5.54
C GLY A 324 13.17 -28.69 -5.76
N ILE A 325 13.09 -27.48 -5.22
CA ILE A 325 11.93 -26.60 -5.37
C ILE A 325 12.37 -25.22 -5.82
N GLY A 326 11.71 -24.71 -6.85
CA GLY A 326 11.98 -23.40 -7.41
C GLY A 326 10.71 -22.58 -7.64
N THR A 327 10.88 -21.28 -7.82
CA THR A 327 9.78 -20.35 -8.12
C THR A 327 10.11 -19.46 -9.30
N LEU A 328 9.12 -19.30 -10.19
CA LEU A 328 9.13 -18.38 -11.32
C LEU A 328 8.04 -17.34 -11.12
N ASN A 329 8.28 -16.12 -11.58
CA ASN A 329 7.29 -15.06 -11.56
C ASN A 329 7.37 -14.23 -12.85
N PHE A 330 6.21 -13.86 -13.40
CA PHE A 330 6.11 -13.06 -14.63
C PHE A 330 4.72 -12.44 -14.76
N TYR A 331 4.59 -11.41 -15.58
CA TYR A 331 3.30 -10.77 -15.84
C TYR A 331 2.65 -11.34 -17.09
N VAL A 332 1.35 -11.63 -17.03
CA VAL A 332 0.52 -11.93 -18.20
C VAL A 332 -0.28 -10.68 -18.56
N ARG A 333 -0.22 -10.26 -19.82
CA ARG A 333 -0.98 -9.14 -20.36
C ARG A 333 -1.87 -9.61 -21.50
N SER A 334 -3.04 -9.00 -21.60
CA SER A 334 -3.93 -9.15 -22.74
C SER A 334 -3.24 -8.69 -24.04
N TYR A 335 -2.61 -7.51 -24.00
CA TYR A 335 -1.98 -6.86 -25.15
C TYR A 335 -0.63 -6.22 -24.80
N ASP A 336 0.27 -6.13 -25.78
CA ASP A 336 1.56 -5.44 -25.66
C ASP A 336 1.41 -3.92 -25.79
N PHE A 337 2.35 -3.15 -25.25
CA PHE A 337 2.40 -1.70 -25.38
C PHE A 337 2.91 -1.27 -26.76
N ILE A 338 2.53 -0.08 -27.23
CA ILE A 338 3.06 0.46 -28.48
C ILE A 338 3.96 1.66 -28.16
N PHE A 339 5.26 1.47 -28.36
CA PHE A 339 6.21 2.58 -28.34
C PHE A 339 6.29 3.25 -29.71
N ASP A 340 5.93 4.53 -29.79
CA ASP A 340 6.12 5.38 -30.95
C ASP A 340 7.44 6.16 -30.78
N ALA A 341 8.45 5.79 -31.58
CA ALA A 341 9.77 6.37 -31.52
C ALA A 341 9.85 7.80 -32.08
N ASP A 342 8.92 8.20 -32.96
CA ASP A 342 8.89 9.55 -33.53
C ASP A 342 8.36 10.55 -32.50
N GLN A 343 7.42 10.10 -31.68
CA GLN A 343 6.87 10.89 -30.58
C GLN A 343 7.65 10.72 -29.28
N ASN A 344 8.44 9.64 -29.15
CA ASN A 344 9.02 9.17 -27.89
C ASN A 344 7.95 8.94 -26.81
N ILE A 345 6.86 8.25 -27.17
CA ILE A 345 5.70 8.02 -26.30
C ILE A 345 5.33 6.54 -26.31
N THR A 346 5.05 6.00 -25.13
CA THR A 346 4.46 4.66 -24.96
C THR A 346 2.95 4.76 -24.81
N PHE A 347 2.21 4.09 -25.70
CA PHE A 347 0.77 3.93 -25.63
C PHE A 347 0.41 2.62 -24.94
N TYR A 348 -0.54 2.70 -24.02
CA TYR A 348 -1.08 1.56 -23.28
C TYR A 348 -2.39 1.06 -23.91
N PRO A 349 -2.62 -0.27 -23.96
CA PRO A 349 -3.84 -0.83 -24.53
C PRO A 349 -5.07 -0.47 -23.71
N THR A 350 -6.24 -0.64 -24.33
CA THR A 350 -7.53 -0.55 -23.63
C THR A 350 -7.71 -1.70 -22.65
N TYR A 351 -8.61 -1.49 -21.70
CA TYR A 351 -8.97 -2.50 -20.71
C TYR A 351 -9.87 -3.59 -21.30
N THR A 352 -9.75 -4.79 -20.75
CA THR A 352 -10.74 -5.87 -20.84
C THR A 352 -11.77 -5.77 -19.72
N LEU A 353 -12.91 -6.46 -19.85
CA LEU A 353 -13.90 -6.52 -18.77
C LEU A 353 -13.35 -7.16 -17.50
N GLU A 354 -12.47 -8.17 -17.64
CA GLU A 354 -11.84 -8.85 -16.51
C GLU A 354 -10.90 -7.91 -15.74
N GLU A 355 -10.11 -7.11 -16.44
CA GLU A 355 -9.24 -6.10 -15.83
C GLU A 355 -10.07 -5.04 -15.08
N ILE A 356 -11.18 -4.55 -15.64
CA ILE A 356 -12.05 -3.59 -14.94
C ILE A 356 -12.76 -4.24 -13.74
N ALA A 357 -13.22 -5.48 -13.87
CA ALA A 357 -13.86 -6.20 -12.78
C ALA A 357 -12.90 -6.42 -11.59
N SER A 358 -11.62 -6.68 -11.87
CA SER A 358 -10.59 -6.84 -10.83
C SER A 358 -10.35 -5.58 -9.99
N THR A 359 -10.67 -4.40 -10.54
CA THR A 359 -10.52 -3.11 -9.82
C THR A 359 -11.86 -2.58 -9.30
N GLU A 360 -12.94 -3.36 -9.36
CA GLU A 360 -14.33 -2.88 -9.16
C GLU A 360 -14.64 -1.60 -9.96
N GLY A 361 -13.98 -1.46 -11.10
CA GLY A 361 -14.03 -0.26 -11.91
C GLY A 361 -15.38 -0.10 -12.59
N THR A 362 -15.68 1.13 -12.99
CA THR A 362 -16.85 1.44 -13.81
C THR A 362 -16.43 1.76 -15.24
N PHE A 363 -17.35 1.57 -16.17
CA PHE A 363 -17.21 1.93 -17.58
C PHE A 363 -18.52 2.58 -18.06
N SER A 364 -18.49 3.25 -19.22
CA SER A 364 -19.66 3.97 -19.73
C SER A 364 -20.65 3.04 -20.44
N ASP A 365 -20.14 2.12 -21.26
CA ASP A 365 -20.94 1.07 -21.92
C ASP A 365 -20.04 -0.11 -22.35
N ILE A 366 -20.59 -1.11 -23.04
CA ILE A 366 -19.88 -2.26 -23.58
C ILE A 366 -19.90 -2.22 -25.12
N TYR A 367 -18.75 -2.46 -25.73
CA TYR A 367 -18.63 -2.73 -27.16
C TYR A 367 -18.39 -4.22 -27.40
N VAL A 368 -19.12 -4.80 -28.37
CA VAL A 368 -18.99 -6.22 -28.74
C VAL A 368 -18.15 -6.35 -30.01
N GLU A 369 -16.95 -6.91 -29.87
CA GLU A 369 -16.10 -7.30 -30.98
C GLU A 369 -16.53 -8.66 -31.56
N ASN A 370 -16.50 -8.79 -32.88
CA ASN A 370 -16.97 -9.98 -33.60
C ASN A 370 -15.84 -10.84 -34.18
N GLY A 371 -14.58 -10.55 -33.85
CA GLY A 371 -13.40 -11.24 -34.39
C GLY A 371 -12.78 -10.59 -35.64
N THR A 372 -13.37 -9.52 -36.18
CA THR A 372 -12.82 -8.86 -37.39
C THR A 372 -11.95 -7.64 -37.11
N GLN A 373 -12.24 -6.91 -36.04
CA GLN A 373 -11.55 -5.67 -35.65
C GLN A 373 -10.97 -5.73 -34.23
N GLY A 374 -11.15 -6.86 -33.56
CA GLY A 374 -10.68 -7.21 -32.23
C GLY A 374 -11.00 -8.68 -32.00
N GLU A 375 -10.43 -9.28 -30.96
CA GLU A 375 -10.81 -10.65 -30.56
C GLU A 375 -12.29 -10.68 -30.19
N ALA A 376 -13.00 -11.75 -30.56
CA ALA A 376 -14.44 -11.83 -30.33
C ALA A 376 -14.75 -11.82 -28.83
N GLY A 377 -15.50 -10.82 -28.38
CA GLY A 377 -15.73 -10.60 -26.95
C GLY A 377 -16.35 -9.26 -26.63
N GLU A 378 -16.58 -9.02 -25.34
CA GLU A 378 -17.12 -7.78 -24.80
C GLU A 378 -16.00 -6.94 -24.20
N TYR A 379 -15.96 -5.66 -24.55
CA TYR A 379 -14.94 -4.71 -24.10
C TYR A 379 -15.59 -3.48 -23.46
N PRO A 380 -15.07 -2.99 -22.33
CA PRO A 380 -15.53 -1.74 -21.74
C PRO A 380 -15.17 -0.56 -22.66
N ILE A 381 -16.11 0.36 -22.82
CA ILE A 381 -15.88 1.67 -23.46
C ILE A 381 -16.20 2.79 -22.48
N PHE A 382 -15.54 3.91 -22.68
CA PHE A 382 -15.45 5.00 -21.72
C PHE A 382 -15.77 6.31 -22.41
N ASN A 383 -16.42 7.23 -21.70
CA ASN A 383 -16.46 8.64 -22.07
C ASN A 383 -15.14 9.33 -21.70
N GLU A 384 -14.98 10.58 -22.15
CA GLU A 384 -13.78 11.39 -21.94
C GLU A 384 -13.40 11.56 -20.46
N ASP A 385 -14.34 11.93 -19.60
CA ASP A 385 -14.09 12.16 -18.17
C ASP A 385 -13.58 10.89 -17.47
N LEU A 386 -14.18 9.75 -17.78
CA LEU A 386 -13.82 8.47 -17.19
C LEU A 386 -12.48 7.96 -17.74
N ALA A 387 -12.26 8.12 -19.05
CA ALA A 387 -10.99 7.79 -19.69
C ALA A 387 -9.82 8.58 -19.10
N ASP A 388 -9.99 9.90 -18.93
CA ASP A 388 -8.99 10.77 -18.31
C ASP A 388 -8.70 10.35 -16.87
N ALA A 389 -9.75 10.07 -16.08
CA ALA A 389 -9.60 9.60 -14.71
C ALA A 389 -8.77 8.30 -14.63
N TYR A 390 -9.06 7.29 -15.46
CA TYR A 390 -8.26 6.05 -15.48
C TYR A 390 -6.80 6.28 -15.86
N CYS A 391 -6.52 7.18 -16.81
CA CYS A 391 -5.15 7.51 -17.18
C CYS A 391 -4.42 8.24 -16.05
N VAL A 392 -5.04 9.26 -15.45
CA VAL A 392 -4.46 10.05 -14.35
C VAL A 392 -4.20 9.19 -13.13
N THR A 393 -5.10 8.29 -12.76
CA THR A 393 -4.90 7.35 -11.63
C THR A 393 -3.70 6.43 -11.84
N ARG A 394 -3.26 6.22 -13.09
CA ARG A 394 -2.05 5.44 -13.41
C ARG A 394 -0.79 6.30 -13.53
N GLY A 395 -0.88 7.59 -13.24
CA GLY A 395 0.18 8.56 -13.50
C GLY A 395 0.48 8.75 -14.99
N LEU A 396 -0.50 8.47 -15.84
CA LEU A 396 -0.46 8.64 -17.29
C LEU A 396 -1.41 9.77 -17.70
N VAL A 397 -1.46 10.08 -18.99
CA VAL A 397 -2.41 11.04 -19.54
C VAL A 397 -3.21 10.45 -20.69
N LEU A 398 -4.42 10.97 -20.89
CA LEU A 398 -5.18 10.68 -22.09
C LEU A 398 -4.48 11.34 -23.30
N PRO A 399 -4.28 10.63 -24.42
CA PRO A 399 -3.62 11.18 -25.59
C PRO A 399 -4.52 12.16 -26.33
N ARG A 400 -3.92 13.01 -27.16
CA ARG A 400 -4.58 13.82 -28.19
C ARG A 400 -4.86 12.96 -29.43
N ALA A 401 -5.88 13.32 -30.20
CA ALA A 401 -6.18 12.66 -31.47
C ALA A 401 -5.02 12.76 -32.45
N SER A 402 -4.21 13.82 -32.38
CA SER A 402 -2.98 13.95 -33.16
C SER A 402 -1.90 12.94 -32.78
N GLN A 403 -1.79 12.56 -31.51
CA GLN A 403 -0.85 11.54 -31.05
C GLN A 403 -1.29 10.15 -31.52
N LEU A 404 -2.60 9.85 -31.44
CA LEU A 404 -3.18 8.62 -32.00
C LEU A 404 -3.07 8.56 -33.53
N GLN A 405 -3.15 9.71 -34.21
CA GLN A 405 -2.93 9.80 -35.65
C GLN A 405 -1.49 9.47 -36.04
N SER A 406 -0.52 9.97 -35.28
CA SER A 406 0.90 9.64 -35.48
C SER A 406 1.09 8.14 -35.28
N LEU A 407 0.65 7.58 -34.15
CA LEU A 407 0.66 6.14 -33.85
C LEU A 407 0.08 5.30 -35.01
N TYR A 408 -1.10 5.69 -35.54
CA TYR A 408 -1.74 5.03 -36.68
C TYR A 408 -0.90 5.10 -37.95
N THR A 409 -0.20 6.21 -38.18
CA THR A 409 0.63 6.40 -39.37
C THR A 409 1.95 5.62 -39.27
N ASP A 410 2.64 5.71 -38.14
CA ASP A 410 3.90 5.03 -37.79
C ASP A 410 3.94 4.91 -36.25
N PRO A 411 4.13 3.73 -35.64
CA PRO A 411 4.59 2.44 -36.18
C PRO A 411 3.53 1.59 -36.89
N LEU A 412 2.24 1.95 -36.86
CA LEU A 412 1.20 1.04 -37.35
C LEU A 412 1.15 0.96 -38.88
N GLY A 413 1.51 2.00 -39.62
CA GLY A 413 1.60 1.97 -41.09
C GLY A 413 0.27 2.20 -41.81
N SER A 414 -0.64 2.98 -41.22
CA SER A 414 -1.98 3.31 -41.73
C SER A 414 -2.86 2.08 -42.02
N ARG A 415 -2.82 1.11 -41.12
CA ARG A 415 -3.68 -0.09 -41.11
C ARG A 415 -4.26 -0.27 -39.71
N SER A 416 -5.31 -1.08 -39.61
CA SER A 416 -5.92 -1.38 -38.33
C SER A 416 -4.88 -1.90 -37.33
N VAL A 417 -4.90 -1.37 -36.09
CA VAL A 417 -4.03 -1.84 -35.00
C VAL A 417 -4.22 -3.34 -34.75
N PHE A 418 -5.42 -3.88 -34.96
CA PHE A 418 -5.72 -5.31 -34.85
C PHE A 418 -5.02 -6.17 -35.92
N GLU A 419 -4.74 -5.62 -37.09
CA GLU A 419 -4.01 -6.31 -38.17
C GLU A 419 -2.49 -6.30 -37.96
N THR A 420 -2.00 -5.60 -36.94
CA THR A 420 -0.57 -5.57 -36.59
C THR A 420 -0.20 -6.68 -35.60
N LYS A 421 1.05 -6.68 -35.14
CA LYS A 421 1.50 -7.57 -34.05
C LYS A 421 0.84 -7.25 -32.70
N TYR A 422 0.33 -6.03 -32.52
CA TYR A 422 -0.17 -5.57 -31.23
C TYR A 422 -1.58 -6.09 -30.92
N LYS A 423 -2.37 -6.39 -31.96
CA LYS A 423 -3.70 -7.01 -31.83
C LYS A 423 -4.71 -6.26 -30.96
N TRP A 424 -4.50 -4.97 -30.70
CA TRP A 424 -5.46 -4.20 -29.92
C TRP A 424 -6.84 -4.18 -30.59
N PRO A 425 -7.94 -4.15 -29.81
CA PRO A 425 -9.29 -3.94 -30.33
C PRO A 425 -9.37 -2.62 -31.10
N SER A 426 -10.16 -2.60 -32.17
CA SER A 426 -10.23 -1.46 -33.10
C SER A 426 -11.63 -1.23 -33.68
N GLY A 427 -12.62 -2.03 -33.29
CA GLY A 427 -14.01 -1.88 -33.72
C GLY A 427 -14.69 -0.60 -33.21
N SER A 428 -14.22 -0.06 -32.08
CA SER A 428 -14.57 1.26 -31.56
C SER A 428 -13.40 2.25 -31.69
N SER A 429 -13.73 3.55 -31.75
CA SER A 429 -12.72 4.61 -31.73
C SER A 429 -12.06 4.70 -30.35
N TYR A 430 -10.83 5.18 -30.31
CA TYR A 430 -10.12 5.50 -29.07
C TYR A 430 -10.45 6.93 -28.64
N ILE A 431 -10.69 7.11 -27.35
CA ILE A 431 -10.93 8.40 -26.71
C ILE A 431 -9.63 9.21 -26.70
N ALA A 432 -9.77 10.51 -26.96
CA ALA A 432 -8.71 11.49 -26.90
C ALA A 432 -9.19 12.78 -26.23
N THR A 433 -8.26 13.59 -25.72
CA THR A 433 -8.57 14.87 -25.05
C THR A 433 -9.27 15.90 -25.93
N ASP A 434 -9.27 15.71 -27.25
CA ASP A 434 -9.86 16.59 -28.26
C ASP A 434 -10.86 15.86 -29.19
N GLY A 435 -11.38 14.70 -28.74
CA GLY A 435 -12.42 13.94 -29.42
C GLY A 435 -12.16 12.44 -29.43
N THR A 436 -12.28 11.81 -30.59
CA THR A 436 -11.99 10.38 -30.78
C THR A 436 -11.18 10.14 -32.05
N PHE A 437 -10.39 9.07 -32.05
CA PHE A 437 -9.60 8.63 -33.20
C PHE A 437 -9.73 7.11 -33.39
N SER A 438 -10.10 6.68 -34.59
CA SER A 438 -10.22 5.28 -34.97
C SER A 438 -8.87 4.71 -35.39
N LEU A 439 -8.32 3.80 -34.58
CA LEU A 439 -7.11 3.03 -34.93
C LEU A 439 -7.40 1.89 -35.93
N ASN A 440 -8.63 1.78 -36.45
CA ASN A 440 -8.99 0.83 -37.50
C ASN A 440 -8.85 1.44 -38.91
N ASP A 441 -9.32 2.68 -39.10
CA ASP A 441 -9.38 3.32 -40.42
C ASP A 441 -8.80 4.75 -40.47
N GLY A 442 -8.31 5.27 -39.35
CA GLY A 442 -7.69 6.59 -39.24
C GLY A 442 -8.68 7.75 -39.23
N THR A 443 -9.98 7.50 -39.00
CA THR A 443 -11.00 8.55 -38.90
C THR A 443 -11.00 9.23 -37.54
N SER A 444 -11.19 10.55 -37.51
CA SER A 444 -11.26 11.35 -36.29
C SER A 444 -12.62 12.05 -36.15
N SER A 445 -13.12 12.20 -34.93
CA SER A 445 -14.34 12.95 -34.62
C SER A 445 -14.10 13.89 -33.44
N ALA A 446 -14.52 15.14 -33.55
CA ALA A 446 -14.44 16.14 -32.49
C ALA A 446 -15.78 16.31 -31.74
N ALA A 447 -16.67 15.32 -31.82
CA ALA A 447 -17.97 15.37 -31.15
C ALA A 447 -17.81 15.09 -29.65
N SER A 448 -18.38 15.94 -28.80
CA SER A 448 -18.42 15.78 -27.35
C SER A 448 -19.35 14.62 -26.92
N GLY A 449 -19.02 13.91 -25.85
CA GLY A 449 -19.85 12.86 -25.28
C GLY A 449 -19.84 11.54 -26.07
N GLN A 450 -18.79 11.30 -26.86
CA GLN A 450 -18.56 10.01 -27.48
C GLN A 450 -17.96 9.03 -26.48
N GLU A 451 -18.26 7.75 -26.67
CA GLU A 451 -17.72 6.64 -25.90
C GLU A 451 -16.81 5.80 -26.81
N GLY A 452 -15.74 5.25 -26.25
CA GLY A 452 -14.71 4.57 -27.02
C GLY A 452 -13.72 3.81 -26.15
N TYR A 453 -12.77 3.15 -26.80
CA TYR A 453 -11.65 2.52 -26.10
C TYR A 453 -10.74 3.55 -25.46
N VAL A 454 -10.03 3.16 -24.41
CA VAL A 454 -9.07 4.03 -23.73
C VAL A 454 -7.67 3.60 -24.10
N SER A 455 -6.83 4.58 -24.44
CA SER A 455 -5.39 4.40 -24.43
C SER A 455 -4.82 5.50 -23.57
N CYS A 456 -3.85 5.17 -22.75
CA CYS A 456 -3.13 6.16 -21.95
C CYS A 456 -1.71 6.28 -22.48
N VAL A 457 -1.10 7.45 -22.31
CA VAL A 457 0.27 7.71 -22.74
C VAL A 457 1.13 8.21 -21.59
N GLU A 458 2.39 7.78 -21.61
CA GLU A 458 3.43 8.31 -20.75
C GLU A 458 3.99 9.58 -21.42
N GLN A 459 3.55 10.76 -20.95
CA GLN A 459 3.94 12.05 -21.54
C GLN A 459 4.92 12.86 -20.66
N VAL A 460 5.07 12.51 -19.38
CA VAL A 460 6.00 13.17 -18.47
C VAL A 460 7.27 12.34 -18.36
N GLU A 461 8.23 12.60 -19.24
CA GLU A 461 9.49 11.86 -19.28
C GLU A 461 10.60 12.52 -18.45
N PHE A 462 10.56 13.84 -18.27
CA PHE A 462 11.71 14.56 -17.72
C PHE A 462 11.52 14.87 -16.24
N PRO A 463 12.54 14.58 -15.41
CA PRO A 463 12.54 15.00 -14.02
C PRO A 463 12.28 16.51 -13.82
N SER A 464 12.65 17.34 -14.80
CA SER A 464 12.43 18.79 -14.77
C SER A 464 10.96 19.22 -14.79
N ASP A 465 10.04 18.31 -15.11
CA ASP A 465 8.62 18.64 -15.17
C ASP A 465 7.93 18.42 -13.81
N TYR A 466 8.50 17.55 -12.97
CA TYR A 466 7.97 17.25 -11.64
C TYR A 466 8.46 18.23 -10.59
N ASN A 467 7.53 18.67 -9.75
CA ASN A 467 7.78 19.50 -8.58
C ASN A 467 7.16 18.81 -7.37
N PHE A 468 7.81 18.90 -6.20
CA PHE A 468 7.16 18.49 -4.96
C PHE A 468 5.89 19.31 -4.75
N SER A 469 4.84 18.67 -4.24
CA SER A 469 3.53 19.30 -4.05
C SER A 469 3.53 20.33 -2.92
N SER A 470 4.54 20.30 -2.04
CA SER A 470 4.65 21.21 -0.89
C SER A 470 6.10 21.45 -0.51
N LYS A 471 6.37 22.67 -0.01
CA LYS A 471 7.69 23.06 0.48
C LYS A 471 8.05 22.48 1.83
N TYR A 472 7.05 22.38 2.69
CA TYR A 472 7.19 21.81 4.02
C TYR A 472 6.15 20.71 4.19
N LEU A 473 6.55 19.62 4.82
CA LEU A 473 5.69 18.52 5.22
C LEU A 473 5.86 18.30 6.72
N GLY A 474 4.74 18.15 7.44
CA GLY A 474 4.74 17.75 8.85
C GLY A 474 4.70 16.23 8.94
N ALA A 475 5.38 15.69 9.95
CA ALA A 475 5.44 14.25 10.21
C ALA A 475 5.48 13.96 11.70
N ASP A 476 4.94 12.81 12.08
CA ASP A 476 5.04 12.27 13.42
C ASP A 476 6.08 11.14 13.49
N TRP A 477 6.59 10.89 14.69
CA TRP A 477 7.56 9.82 14.94
C TRP A 477 6.89 8.46 14.74
N ASP A 478 7.60 7.54 14.10
CA ASP A 478 7.15 6.16 13.85
C ASP A 478 5.89 6.04 12.99
N GLU A 479 5.44 7.13 12.35
CA GLU A 479 4.34 7.16 11.42
C GLU A 479 4.81 7.31 9.96
N ASN A 480 3.97 6.83 9.04
CA ASN A 480 4.25 6.92 7.63
C ASN A 480 3.88 8.31 7.08
N THR A 481 4.84 8.98 6.44
CA THR A 481 4.60 10.26 5.76
C THR A 481 4.76 10.12 4.25
N ILE A 482 3.70 10.46 3.51
CA ILE A 482 3.68 10.41 2.05
C ILE A 482 4.25 11.70 1.47
N VAL A 483 5.28 11.59 0.65
CA VAL A 483 5.85 12.70 -0.12
C VAL A 483 5.25 12.69 -1.52
N LEU A 484 4.63 13.79 -1.92
CA LEU A 484 3.99 13.89 -3.22
C LEU A 484 4.74 14.84 -4.14
N ALA A 485 4.87 14.45 -5.39
CA ALA A 485 5.33 15.26 -6.51
C ALA A 485 4.37 15.11 -7.69
N SER A 486 4.25 16.16 -8.47
CA SER A 486 3.41 16.17 -9.67
C SER A 486 3.99 17.06 -10.76
N ALA A 487 3.61 16.76 -11.99
CA ALA A 487 3.92 17.57 -13.16
C ALA A 487 2.63 18.19 -13.70
N ALA A 488 2.70 19.47 -14.05
CA ALA A 488 1.57 20.15 -14.67
C ALA A 488 1.57 19.90 -16.18
N VAL A 489 0.60 19.12 -16.68
CA VAL A 489 0.43 18.81 -18.10
C VAL A 489 -0.97 19.25 -18.53
N ASP A 490 -1.05 20.20 -19.47
CA ASP A 490 -2.32 20.67 -20.05
C ASP A 490 -3.39 21.13 -19.04
N GLY A 491 -2.97 21.55 -17.84
CA GLY A 491 -3.86 22.00 -16.76
C GLY A 491 -4.20 20.93 -15.73
N ASN A 492 -3.81 19.67 -15.96
CA ASN A 492 -3.90 18.57 -15.01
C ASN A 492 -2.58 18.42 -14.24
N ASN A 493 -2.67 18.04 -12.96
CA ASN A 493 -1.50 17.66 -12.16
C ASN A 493 -1.36 16.14 -12.23
N ILE A 494 -0.34 15.67 -12.95
CA ILE A 494 -0.05 14.25 -13.09
C ILE A 494 0.85 13.84 -11.93
N PRO A 495 0.40 12.95 -11.03
CA PRO A 495 1.23 12.49 -9.93
C PRO A 495 2.42 11.71 -10.46
N LEU A 496 3.57 11.84 -9.81
CA LEU A 496 4.67 10.89 -10.01
C LEU A 496 4.23 9.55 -9.39
N PRO A 497 4.24 8.43 -10.13
CA PRO A 497 3.92 7.12 -9.56
C PRO A 497 4.87 6.72 -8.43
N PRO A 498 4.41 6.07 -7.34
CA PRO A 498 5.25 5.63 -6.21
C PRO A 498 6.51 4.85 -6.63
N SER A 499 6.34 3.90 -7.55
CA SER A 499 7.42 3.06 -8.06
C SER A 499 8.54 3.82 -8.78
N LYS A 500 8.32 5.09 -9.14
CA LYS A 500 9.33 5.95 -9.78
C LYS A 500 10.08 6.84 -8.78
N TYR A 501 9.64 6.93 -7.52
CA TYR A 501 10.36 7.72 -6.54
C TYR A 501 11.69 7.06 -6.16
N GLY A 502 12.72 7.88 -6.12
CA GLY A 502 14.04 7.56 -5.61
C GLY A 502 14.42 8.55 -4.51
N LEU A 503 13.54 8.71 -3.52
CA LEU A 503 13.68 9.70 -2.46
C LEU A 503 15.01 9.55 -1.73
N LYS A 504 15.69 10.68 -1.58
CA LYS A 504 16.91 10.82 -0.77
C LYS A 504 16.66 11.86 0.29
N TYR A 505 17.24 11.63 1.46
CA TYR A 505 17.11 12.53 2.59
C TYR A 505 18.49 12.95 3.12
N THR A 506 18.52 14.10 3.77
CA THR A 506 19.59 14.53 4.66
C THR A 506 18.96 15.07 5.94
N VAL A 507 19.37 14.57 7.11
CA VAL A 507 18.98 15.20 8.39
C VAL A 507 19.80 16.48 8.52
N VAL A 508 19.12 17.62 8.37
CA VAL A 508 19.76 18.94 8.35
C VAL A 508 19.77 19.62 9.71
N ASP A 509 18.81 19.26 10.57
CA ASP A 509 18.72 19.81 11.92
C ASP A 509 18.06 18.83 12.90
N THR A 510 18.36 18.94 14.19
CA THR A 510 17.70 18.22 15.28
C THR A 510 17.51 19.12 16.48
N ASN A 511 16.52 18.82 17.30
CA ASN A 511 16.34 19.47 18.59
C ASN A 511 16.35 18.44 19.74
N PRO A 512 17.34 18.50 20.66
CA PRO A 512 18.50 19.39 20.69
C PRO A 512 19.48 19.21 19.51
N GLU A 513 20.29 20.22 19.23
CA GLU A 513 21.26 20.21 18.14
C GLU A 513 22.30 19.07 18.28
N GLY A 514 22.75 18.52 17.15
CA GLY A 514 23.85 17.56 17.11
C GLY A 514 23.46 16.09 17.33
N LEU A 515 22.17 15.77 17.29
CA LEU A 515 21.64 14.41 17.49
C LEU A 515 21.23 13.72 16.18
N ALA A 516 21.69 14.20 15.02
CA ALA A 516 21.34 13.62 13.72
C ALA A 516 21.65 12.10 13.62
N GLY A 517 22.67 11.60 14.33
CA GLY A 517 23.01 10.17 14.38
C GLY A 517 22.02 9.30 15.16
N GLU A 518 21.10 9.91 15.91
CA GLU A 518 20.04 9.24 16.66
C GLU A 518 18.73 9.16 15.88
N VAL A 519 18.65 9.77 14.68
CA VAL A 519 17.50 9.71 13.78
C VAL A 519 17.68 8.53 12.81
N ILE A 520 16.69 7.65 12.74
CA ILE A 520 16.61 6.58 11.74
C ILE A 520 15.55 6.97 10.73
N VAL A 521 15.87 6.90 9.45
CA VAL A 521 14.92 7.19 8.38
C VAL A 521 14.85 5.99 7.46
N GLU A 522 13.64 5.47 7.32
CA GLU A 522 13.29 4.40 6.39
C GLU A 522 12.52 5.02 5.24
N VAL A 523 12.94 4.71 4.01
CA VAL A 523 12.34 5.24 2.79
C VAL A 523 11.94 4.07 1.92
N HIS A 524 10.68 4.06 1.49
CA HIS A 524 10.14 3.09 0.56
C HIS A 524 9.27 3.82 -0.46
N GLU A 525 9.69 3.87 -1.72
CA GLU A 525 9.00 4.61 -2.78
C GLU A 525 8.78 6.09 -2.37
N ASN A 526 7.53 6.54 -2.29
CA ASN A 526 7.16 7.89 -1.87
C ASN A 526 6.91 8.04 -0.35
N ASN A 527 7.14 6.98 0.43
CA ASN A 527 6.88 6.91 1.86
C ASN A 527 8.17 7.11 2.66
N ILE A 528 8.07 7.91 3.72
CA ILE A 528 9.15 8.14 4.69
C ILE A 528 8.62 7.87 6.10
N VAL A 529 9.29 6.96 6.82
CA VAL A 529 9.09 6.74 8.25
C VAL A 529 10.33 7.23 8.98
N VAL A 530 10.14 8.13 9.96
CA VAL A 530 11.23 8.66 10.78
C VAL A 530 11.09 8.18 12.21
N LYS A 531 12.14 7.50 12.70
CA LYS A 531 12.21 6.91 14.04
C LYS A 531 13.34 7.54 14.84
N LYS A 532 13.25 7.43 16.16
CA LYS A 532 14.29 7.89 17.09
C LYS A 532 14.95 6.71 17.79
N ARG A 533 16.28 6.74 17.91
CA ARG A 533 17.05 5.82 18.77
C ARG A 533 17.04 6.23 20.24
N SER A 534 16.80 7.52 20.48
CA SER A 534 16.83 8.12 21.80
C SER A 534 15.65 9.06 21.96
N ASP A 535 14.99 8.97 23.12
CA ASP A 535 13.96 9.94 23.54
C ASP A 535 14.52 11.35 23.79
N ALA A 536 15.83 11.53 23.68
CA ALA A 536 16.45 12.86 23.71
C ALA A 536 16.21 13.68 22.44
N VAL A 537 15.78 13.05 21.33
CA VAL A 537 15.43 13.78 20.09
C VAL A 537 13.94 14.11 20.11
N PHE A 538 13.62 15.40 20.19
CA PHE A 538 12.24 15.89 20.17
C PHE A 538 11.78 16.25 18.77
N GLN A 539 12.68 16.81 17.97
CA GLN A 539 12.43 17.20 16.59
C GLN A 539 13.59 16.80 15.68
N ALA A 540 13.28 16.44 14.44
CA ALA A 540 14.25 16.33 13.35
C ALA A 540 13.73 17.08 12.12
N VAL A 541 14.63 17.74 11.39
CA VAL A 541 14.34 18.39 10.12
C VAL A 541 15.15 17.69 9.04
N LEU A 542 14.47 17.21 8.01
CA LEU A 542 15.06 16.50 6.89
C LEU A 542 14.85 17.29 5.61
N GLU A 543 15.89 17.42 4.80
CA GLU A 543 15.77 17.88 3.41
C GLU A 543 15.61 16.66 2.51
N ILE A 544 14.53 16.64 1.72
CA ILE A 544 14.14 15.55 0.83
C ILE A 544 14.34 16.00 -0.62
N THR A 545 14.94 15.11 -1.41
CA THR A 545 15.23 15.28 -2.84
C THR A 545 14.85 14.01 -3.59
N ASP A 546 14.57 14.13 -4.89
CA ASP A 546 14.34 12.99 -5.76
C ASP A 546 15.04 13.21 -7.11
N LEU A 547 15.56 12.14 -7.71
CA LEU A 547 16.16 12.23 -9.05
C LEU A 547 15.12 12.52 -10.14
N MET A 548 13.87 12.15 -9.91
CA MET A 548 12.72 12.36 -10.79
C MET A 548 11.99 13.69 -10.52
N VAL A 549 12.40 14.46 -9.52
CA VAL A 549 11.79 15.76 -9.16
C VAL A 549 12.86 16.85 -9.23
N GLN A 550 12.97 17.49 -10.39
CA GLN A 550 13.98 18.52 -10.70
C GLN A 550 13.33 19.79 -11.27
N GLY A 551 12.06 20.03 -10.99
CA GLY A 551 11.34 21.18 -11.50
C GLY A 551 11.79 22.51 -10.91
N ASP A 552 11.68 23.56 -11.73
CA ASP A 552 12.17 24.90 -11.40
C ASP A 552 11.39 25.59 -10.25
N ILE A 553 10.23 25.05 -9.86
CA ILE A 553 9.37 25.65 -8.82
C ILE A 553 9.76 25.10 -7.45
N GLN A 554 9.90 23.77 -7.34
CA GLN A 554 10.04 23.06 -6.08
C GLN A 554 10.74 21.71 -6.29
N ASP A 555 12.06 21.72 -6.39
CA ASP A 555 12.93 20.54 -6.53
C ASP A 555 13.32 19.88 -5.19
N THR A 556 12.99 20.55 -4.09
CA THR A 556 13.32 20.16 -2.72
C THR A 556 12.09 20.35 -1.82
N THR A 557 11.90 19.44 -0.87
CA THR A 557 10.89 19.58 0.20
C THR A 557 11.52 19.30 1.56
N THR A 558 11.06 20.00 2.59
CA THR A 558 11.55 19.84 3.96
C THR A 558 10.53 19.10 4.81
N LEU A 559 10.92 17.95 5.33
CA LEU A 559 10.12 17.17 6.27
C LEU A 559 10.49 17.56 7.71
N ILE A 560 9.49 17.94 8.51
CA ILE A 560 9.65 18.32 9.91
C ILE A 560 8.96 17.26 10.77
N VAL A 561 9.75 16.55 11.56
CA VAL A 561 9.30 15.41 12.35
C VAL A 561 9.24 15.79 13.82
N GLY A 562 8.10 15.54 14.46
CA GLY A 562 7.86 15.88 15.86
C GLY A 562 7.66 17.38 16.07
N THR A 563 7.66 17.81 17.33
CA THR A 563 7.36 19.20 17.70
C THR A 563 8.60 19.93 18.20
N GLY A 564 8.85 21.10 17.62
CA GLY A 564 9.95 21.98 17.99
C GLY A 564 9.81 23.37 17.37
N ALA A 565 10.91 24.08 17.21
CA ALA A 565 10.86 25.44 16.65
C ALA A 565 10.49 25.39 15.17
N CYS A 566 9.67 26.35 14.73
CA CYS A 566 9.38 26.48 13.31
C CYS A 566 10.62 26.94 12.52
N PRO A 567 10.88 26.35 11.34
CA PRO A 567 11.93 26.83 10.45
C PRO A 567 11.73 28.28 10.01
N ASN A 568 12.82 28.94 9.66
CA ASN A 568 12.76 30.30 9.14
C ASN A 568 11.96 30.37 7.83
N GLY A 569 11.02 31.31 7.75
CA GLY A 569 10.26 31.59 6.52
C GLY A 569 9.04 30.69 6.29
N VAL A 570 8.59 29.93 7.29
CA VAL A 570 7.24 29.34 7.28
C VAL A 570 6.18 30.44 7.36
N THR A 571 5.01 30.19 6.78
CA THR A 571 3.82 31.05 6.90
C THR A 571 2.98 30.68 8.12
N VAL A 572 2.05 31.55 8.51
CA VAL A 572 1.06 31.28 9.57
C VAL A 572 0.20 30.06 9.26
N ASN A 573 -0.07 29.82 7.98
CA ASN A 573 -0.83 28.66 7.56
C ASN A 573 0.00 27.38 7.74
N ASP A 574 1.28 27.42 7.34
CA ASP A 574 2.19 26.28 7.49
C ASP A 574 2.32 25.87 8.96
N THR A 575 2.39 26.83 9.90
CA THR A 575 2.51 26.49 11.33
C THR A 575 1.33 25.70 11.89
N GLN A 576 0.16 25.72 11.23
CA GLN A 576 -1.00 24.92 11.66
C GLN A 576 -0.86 23.45 11.29
N TYR A 577 -0.24 23.15 10.15
CA TYR A 577 -0.15 21.79 9.60
C TYR A 577 1.18 21.12 9.91
N LEU A 578 2.25 21.90 10.12
CA LEU A 578 3.58 21.38 10.43
C LEU A 578 3.77 20.99 11.90
N GLY A 579 2.83 21.34 12.78
CA GLY A 579 2.93 21.05 14.22
C GLY A 579 4.15 21.69 14.89
N CYS A 580 4.67 22.81 14.36
CA CYS A 580 5.83 23.51 14.91
C CYS A 580 5.43 24.76 15.73
N ILE A 581 6.31 25.19 16.63
CA ILE A 581 6.11 26.36 17.50
C ILE A 581 6.93 27.55 16.97
N PRO A 582 6.31 28.69 16.63
CA PRO A 582 7.06 29.88 16.25
C PRO A 582 7.92 30.39 17.41
N VAL A 583 9.21 30.62 17.18
CA VAL A 583 10.12 31.26 18.13
C VAL A 583 10.46 32.66 17.63
N LEU A 584 10.25 33.67 18.46
CA LEU A 584 10.34 35.08 18.13
C LEU A 584 11.48 35.73 18.92
N ASP A 585 12.53 36.11 18.21
CA ASP A 585 13.71 36.75 18.81
C ASP A 585 13.48 38.25 19.08
N ASN A 586 13.95 38.73 20.23
CA ASN A 586 14.13 40.16 20.47
C ASN A 586 15.27 40.71 19.59
N ARG A 587 15.13 41.95 19.12
CA ARG A 587 16.11 42.63 18.27
C ARG A 587 17.34 43.09 19.05
N ASP A 588 17.13 43.55 20.27
CA ASP A 588 18.10 44.32 21.05
C ASP A 588 18.69 43.50 22.22
N THR A 589 18.03 42.42 22.63
CA THR A 589 18.46 41.46 23.68
C THR A 589 18.53 40.04 23.12
N SER A 590 19.01 39.06 23.90
CA SER A 590 18.93 37.64 23.55
C SER A 590 17.63 36.97 24.02
N GLU A 591 16.72 37.74 24.63
CA GLU A 591 15.40 37.30 25.06
C GLU A 591 14.60 36.72 23.87
N LYS A 592 13.85 35.65 24.13
CA LYS A 592 13.00 34.99 23.12
C LYS A 592 11.57 34.84 23.63
N TYR A 593 10.64 34.79 22.69
CA TYR A 593 9.22 34.59 22.94
C TYR A 593 8.70 33.44 22.07
N THR A 594 7.75 32.65 22.56
CA THR A 594 7.00 31.76 21.66
C THR A 594 5.83 32.53 21.05
N GLY A 595 5.53 32.24 19.79
CA GLY A 595 4.25 32.64 19.19
C GLY A 595 3.08 31.92 19.86
N ALA A 596 1.86 32.38 19.56
CA ALA A 596 0.65 31.67 19.96
C ALA A 596 0.56 30.32 19.22
N VAL A 597 0.18 29.28 19.95
CA VAL A 597 0.08 27.90 19.45
C VAL A 597 -1.38 27.48 19.39
N ALA A 598 -1.79 26.80 18.32
CA ALA A 598 -3.14 26.29 18.17
C ALA A 598 -3.42 25.13 19.12
N ASP A 599 -4.67 24.98 19.53
CA ASP A 599 -5.08 24.04 20.58
C ASP A 599 -4.81 22.58 20.19
N HIS A 600 -4.94 22.22 18.90
CA HIS A 600 -4.59 20.87 18.44
C HIS A 600 -3.09 20.55 18.56
N ILE A 601 -2.22 21.55 18.37
CA ILE A 601 -0.77 21.38 18.54
C ILE A 601 -0.44 21.24 20.02
N LEU A 602 -1.11 21.99 20.91
CA LEU A 602 -0.97 21.82 22.35
C LEU A 602 -1.40 20.41 22.77
N ILE A 603 -2.54 19.92 22.31
CA ILE A 603 -3.02 18.55 22.60
C ILE A 603 -1.99 17.50 22.14
N ASN A 604 -1.45 17.65 20.93
CA ASN A 604 -0.43 16.73 20.40
C ASN A 604 0.86 16.75 21.24
N LEU A 605 1.20 17.87 21.86
CA LEU A 605 2.30 17.99 22.82
C LEU A 605 2.03 17.33 24.18
N GLY A 606 0.87 16.69 24.35
CA GLY A 606 0.43 16.12 25.62
C GLY A 606 -0.12 17.16 26.60
N TYR A 607 -0.40 18.38 26.14
CA TYR A 607 -1.05 19.40 26.94
C TYR A 607 -2.56 19.12 27.02
N GLN A 608 -3.06 18.87 28.22
CA GLN A 608 -4.37 18.25 28.42
C GLN A 608 -5.48 19.29 28.53
N LEU A 609 -5.83 19.95 27.41
CA LEU A 609 -6.88 20.99 27.39
C LEU A 609 -8.24 20.51 27.93
N ASP A 610 -8.57 19.23 27.74
CA ASP A 610 -9.85 18.59 28.08
C ASP A 610 -9.96 18.11 29.54
N GLN A 611 -8.83 17.86 30.23
CA GLN A 611 -8.83 17.41 31.64
C GLN A 611 -9.36 18.45 32.62
N PHE A 612 -9.57 19.69 32.18
CA PHE A 612 -9.84 20.82 33.07
C PHE A 612 -11.30 21.29 33.10
N GLY A 613 -12.19 20.73 32.26
CA GLY A 613 -13.63 21.06 32.24
C GLY A 613 -13.94 22.55 31.96
N ASP A 614 -15.18 22.98 32.20
CA ASP A 614 -15.66 24.37 31.97
C ASP A 614 -15.09 25.43 32.96
N ASP A 615 -14.20 25.05 33.87
CA ASP A 615 -13.90 25.80 35.11
C ASP A 615 -12.46 26.31 35.22
N ILE A 616 -11.70 26.49 34.12
CA ILE A 616 -10.45 27.27 34.18
C ILE A 616 -10.81 28.76 34.31
N PRO A 617 -10.47 29.45 35.41
CA PRO A 617 -10.76 30.87 35.53
C PRO A 617 -10.05 31.65 34.42
N TYR A 618 -10.84 32.36 33.61
CA TYR A 618 -10.39 33.35 32.61
C TYR A 618 -9.82 32.79 31.30
N LEU A 619 -9.65 31.48 31.14
CA LEU A 619 -9.28 30.89 29.86
C LEU A 619 -10.54 30.77 28.99
N LYS A 620 -10.43 31.19 27.73
CA LYS A 620 -11.49 31.16 26.73
C LYS A 620 -10.95 30.58 25.44
N ALA A 621 -11.82 29.91 24.71
CA ALA A 621 -11.57 29.52 23.33
C ALA A 621 -11.89 30.68 22.38
N SER A 622 -11.09 30.82 21.33
CA SER A 622 -11.29 31.83 20.29
C SER A 622 -12.44 31.50 19.34
N ASN A 623 -12.92 30.24 19.29
CA ASN A 623 -13.89 29.74 18.31
C ASN A 623 -13.46 30.01 16.86
N THR A 624 -12.15 29.89 16.58
CA THR A 624 -11.56 30.04 15.25
C THR A 624 -11.22 28.67 14.64
N THR A 625 -10.79 28.63 13.38
CA THR A 625 -10.33 27.39 12.74
C THR A 625 -8.94 27.59 12.14
N PRO A 626 -7.87 27.01 12.74
CA PRO A 626 -7.86 26.21 13.97
C PRO A 626 -8.14 27.02 15.23
N GLU A 627 -8.55 26.35 16.30
CA GLU A 627 -8.91 26.97 17.58
C GLU A 627 -7.67 27.35 18.40
N TYR A 628 -7.78 28.45 19.15
CA TYR A 628 -6.76 28.95 20.06
C TYR A 628 -7.34 29.30 21.43
N SER A 629 -6.64 28.89 22.47
CA SER A 629 -6.91 29.22 23.87
C SER A 629 -6.20 30.50 24.33
N TYR A 630 -6.93 31.38 25.01
CA TYR A 630 -6.42 32.66 25.51
C TYR A 630 -7.04 33.08 26.84
N TYR A 631 -6.33 33.92 27.59
CA TYR A 631 -6.82 34.53 28.83
C TYR A 631 -7.47 35.89 28.57
N ASP A 632 -8.73 36.08 28.99
CA ASP A 632 -9.43 37.37 28.95
C ASP A 632 -9.24 38.14 30.26
N LEU A 633 -8.35 39.13 30.26
CA LEU A 633 -8.03 39.87 31.47
C LEU A 633 -9.09 40.91 31.89
N ASN A 634 -10.13 41.14 31.08
CA ASN A 634 -11.19 42.07 31.45
C ASN A 634 -12.10 41.53 32.57
N ASP A 635 -12.23 40.20 32.67
CA ASP A 635 -13.08 39.51 33.65
C ASP A 635 -12.43 39.38 35.04
N VAL A 636 -11.20 39.86 35.20
CA VAL A 636 -10.32 39.57 36.34
C VAL A 636 -10.03 40.79 37.22
N SER A 637 -10.89 41.81 37.09
CA SER A 637 -10.67 43.19 37.53
C SER A 637 -10.66 43.42 39.05
N ASP A 638 -10.61 42.41 39.92
CA ASP A 638 -10.51 42.59 41.39
C ASP A 638 -9.67 41.51 42.10
N ILE A 639 -8.82 40.78 41.37
CA ILE A 639 -8.09 39.63 41.92
C ILE A 639 -6.67 40.00 42.31
N SER A 640 -6.24 39.56 43.50
CA SER A 640 -4.87 39.75 43.97
C SER A 640 -3.87 38.99 43.08
N GLU A 641 -2.69 39.57 42.85
CA GLU A 641 -1.60 38.97 42.08
C GLU A 641 -1.31 37.50 42.45
N SER A 642 -1.32 37.14 43.73
CA SER A 642 -1.06 35.77 44.18
C SER A 642 -2.11 34.76 43.71
N VAL A 643 -3.39 35.18 43.64
CA VAL A 643 -4.49 34.33 43.18
C VAL A 643 -4.45 34.20 41.66
N MET A 644 -4.19 35.30 40.95
CA MET A 644 -3.96 35.30 39.50
C MET A 644 -2.79 34.42 39.10
N LYS A 645 -1.65 34.56 39.79
CA LYS A 645 -0.49 33.70 39.56
C LYS A 645 -0.81 32.25 39.83
N SER A 646 -1.44 31.92 40.95
CA SER A 646 -1.84 30.54 41.24
C SER A 646 -2.79 29.97 40.19
N ALA A 647 -3.71 30.78 39.65
CA ALA A 647 -4.66 30.36 38.65
C ALA A 647 -3.99 30.13 37.29
N ILE A 648 -3.15 31.05 36.82
CA ILE A 648 -2.48 30.93 35.51
C ILE A 648 -1.34 29.91 35.55
N ASN A 649 -0.57 29.87 36.64
CA ASN A 649 0.60 28.99 36.78
C ASN A 649 0.24 27.51 36.65
N GLN A 650 -0.97 27.12 37.04
CA GLN A 650 -1.40 25.73 36.92
C GLN A 650 -1.48 25.27 35.45
N TYR A 651 -1.53 26.19 34.49
CA TYR A 651 -1.77 25.89 33.08
C TYR A 651 -0.62 26.38 32.21
N ALA A 652 -0.25 27.65 32.32
CA ALA A 652 0.79 28.23 31.47
C ALA A 652 2.19 27.67 31.78
N GLN A 653 2.41 27.15 32.99
CA GLN A 653 3.68 26.51 33.35
C GLN A 653 3.88 25.19 32.60
N ASP A 654 2.84 24.38 32.44
CA ASP A 654 2.95 23.07 31.78
C ASP A 654 3.45 23.22 30.33
N TYR A 655 2.93 24.20 29.59
CA TYR A 655 3.42 24.51 28.24
C TYR A 655 4.89 24.98 28.24
N CYS A 656 5.30 25.83 29.19
CA CYS A 656 6.69 26.26 29.28
C CYS A 656 7.63 25.14 29.77
N ASP A 657 7.15 24.21 30.59
CA ASP A 657 7.90 23.02 31.00
C ASP A 657 8.12 22.08 29.80
N ILE A 658 7.12 21.94 28.92
CA ILE A 658 7.29 21.25 27.62
C ILE A 658 8.35 22.00 26.79
N ALA A 659 8.23 23.32 26.63
CA ALA A 659 9.20 24.12 25.88
C ALA A 659 10.63 23.99 26.44
N ASN A 660 10.78 23.89 27.76
CA ASN A 660 12.06 23.65 28.43
C ASN A 660 12.59 22.24 28.19
N ALA A 661 11.73 21.23 28.32
CA ALA A 661 12.11 19.84 28.11
C ALA A 661 12.61 19.60 26.69
N VAL A 662 11.99 20.25 25.70
CA VAL A 662 12.39 20.15 24.30
C VAL A 662 13.48 21.14 23.88
N GLU A 663 14.06 21.91 24.82
CA GLU A 663 15.04 22.97 24.52
C GLU A 663 14.58 23.92 23.39
N LEU A 664 13.30 24.29 23.36
CA LEU A 664 12.68 25.01 22.25
C LEU A 664 13.49 26.25 21.86
N GLY A 665 13.88 26.35 20.59
CA GLY A 665 14.68 27.48 20.09
C GLY A 665 16.07 27.59 20.74
N GLY A 666 16.61 26.48 21.23
CA GLY A 666 17.90 26.37 21.93
C GLY A 666 17.88 26.89 23.35
N ARG A 667 16.73 26.86 24.04
CA ARG A 667 16.54 27.41 25.39
C ARG A 667 15.82 26.42 26.31
N ASP A 668 16.26 26.33 27.56
CA ASP A 668 15.73 25.45 28.62
C ASP A 668 15.17 26.24 29.83
N ASN A 669 14.99 27.56 29.68
CA ASN A 669 14.62 28.50 30.73
C ASN A 669 13.35 29.33 30.44
N TRP A 670 12.46 28.80 29.61
CA TRP A 670 11.12 29.31 29.32
C TRP A 670 10.26 29.44 30.59
N THR A 671 9.60 30.59 30.72
CA THR A 671 8.64 30.94 31.76
C THR A 671 7.45 31.66 31.14
N TRP A 672 6.26 31.51 31.73
CA TRP A 672 5.04 32.15 31.23
C TRP A 672 4.89 33.62 31.72
N TYR A 673 5.80 34.10 32.57
CA TYR A 673 5.75 35.46 33.13
C TYR A 673 7.11 36.10 33.42
N ILE A 674 7.13 37.44 33.47
CA ILE A 674 8.28 38.26 33.89
C ILE A 674 8.10 38.78 35.32
N GLN A 675 9.14 38.66 36.15
CA GLN A 675 9.15 39.11 37.56
C GLN A 675 10.03 40.35 37.77
N ASN A 676 9.48 41.38 38.44
CA ASN A 676 10.20 42.59 38.87
C ASN A 676 11.09 43.26 37.79
N PRO A 677 10.58 43.56 36.59
CA PRO A 677 11.37 44.26 35.59
C PRO A 677 11.68 45.70 36.03
N ASP A 678 12.83 46.22 35.59
CA ASP A 678 13.28 47.57 35.89
C ASP A 678 12.19 48.62 35.53
N ASN A 679 12.14 49.69 36.33
CA ASN A 679 11.00 50.60 36.48
C ASN A 679 10.60 51.45 35.23
N THR A 680 11.17 51.18 34.06
CA THR A 680 10.92 51.89 32.80
C THR A 680 9.92 51.12 31.94
N MET A 681 8.95 51.80 31.31
CA MET A 681 8.14 51.19 30.24
C MET A 681 9.11 50.66 29.17
N ARG A 682 9.30 49.35 29.11
CA ARG A 682 10.08 48.68 28.08
C ARG A 682 9.20 48.62 26.84
N GLU A 683 9.60 49.37 25.81
CA GLU A 683 9.16 49.11 24.44
C GLU A 683 10.22 48.18 23.86
N GLU A 684 9.89 46.90 23.72
CA GLU A 684 10.78 45.90 23.14
C GLU A 684 10.50 45.77 21.64
N TRP A 685 11.45 45.24 20.88
CA TRP A 685 11.34 45.17 19.42
C TRP A 685 11.68 43.76 18.96
N PHE A 686 10.83 43.15 18.14
CA PHE A 686 11.19 41.88 17.49
C PHE A 686 12.28 42.09 16.43
N SER A 687 13.11 41.07 16.24
CA SER A 687 14.13 41.06 15.20
C SER A 687 13.49 41.21 13.81
N ASN A 688 14.26 41.70 12.84
CA ASN A 688 13.77 41.82 11.46
C ASN A 688 13.43 40.45 10.83
N ALA A 689 14.04 39.36 11.31
CA ALA A 689 13.81 38.02 10.78
C ALA A 689 12.49 37.42 11.26
N THR A 690 12.15 37.62 12.54
CA THR A 690 10.95 37.03 13.18
C THR A 690 9.73 37.94 13.10
N PHE A 691 9.92 39.24 12.89
CA PHE A 691 8.84 40.22 12.80
C PHE A 691 7.73 39.88 11.78
N PRO A 692 8.02 39.46 10.53
CA PRO A 692 6.96 39.15 9.57
C PRO A 692 6.05 38.03 10.05
N MET A 693 6.61 36.97 10.64
CA MET A 693 5.85 35.87 11.20
C MET A 693 4.99 36.33 12.38
N ALA A 694 5.60 37.03 13.34
CA ALA A 694 4.90 37.60 14.49
C ALA A 694 3.71 38.48 14.04
N GLN A 695 3.96 39.43 13.14
CA GLN A 695 2.95 40.33 12.60
C GLN A 695 1.83 39.59 11.88
N ASN A 696 2.17 38.64 11.00
CA ASN A 696 1.17 37.89 10.24
C ASN A 696 0.31 37.03 11.16
N LEU A 697 0.91 36.35 12.14
CA LEU A 697 0.18 35.53 13.10
C LEU A 697 -0.75 36.40 13.95
N THR A 698 -0.28 37.56 14.42
CA THR A 698 -1.08 38.53 15.19
C THR A 698 -2.26 39.07 14.39
N ARG A 699 -2.05 39.40 13.10
CA ARG A 699 -3.13 39.84 12.18
C ARG A 699 -4.12 38.73 11.86
N TRP A 700 -3.63 37.54 11.56
CA TRP A 700 -4.45 36.38 11.24
C TRP A 700 -5.39 36.06 12.40
N ILE A 701 -4.85 35.94 13.62
CA ILE A 701 -5.63 35.70 14.84
C ILE A 701 -6.66 36.81 15.06
N SER A 702 -6.27 38.09 14.90
CA SER A 702 -7.19 39.23 15.07
C SER A 702 -8.37 39.17 14.11
N ASN A 703 -8.11 38.82 12.85
CA ASN A 703 -9.13 38.71 11.80
C ASN A 703 -10.06 37.52 12.05
N GLU A 704 -9.51 36.33 12.29
CA GLU A 704 -10.28 35.10 12.50
C GLU A 704 -11.16 35.19 13.76
N ALA A 705 -10.63 35.74 14.86
CA ALA A 705 -11.38 35.92 16.10
C ALA A 705 -12.35 37.12 16.05
N GLY A 706 -12.42 37.86 14.93
CA GLY A 706 -13.33 38.98 14.74
C GLY A 706 -13.09 40.15 15.71
N ILE A 707 -11.84 40.37 16.11
CA ILE A 707 -11.47 41.41 17.09
C ILE A 707 -10.72 42.53 16.38
N ASP A 708 -11.24 43.75 16.51
CA ASP A 708 -10.59 44.96 16.01
C ASP A 708 -9.63 45.49 17.08
N LEU A 709 -8.38 45.00 17.13
CA LEU A 709 -7.36 45.47 18.07
C LEU A 709 -6.10 45.94 17.36
N ALA A 710 -5.64 47.13 17.74
CA ALA A 710 -4.31 47.62 17.38
C ALA A 710 -3.16 46.82 18.04
N MET A 711 -3.46 45.91 18.98
CA MET A 711 -2.48 45.11 19.70
C MET A 711 -3.12 43.79 20.22
N SER A 712 -2.72 42.62 19.70
CA SER A 712 -3.19 41.29 20.12
C SER A 712 -2.05 40.38 20.61
N GLY A 713 -2.36 39.44 21.51
CA GLY A 713 -1.44 38.94 22.54
C GLY A 713 -0.59 37.72 22.22
N GLN A 714 0.43 37.89 21.38
CA GLN A 714 1.62 37.02 21.39
C GLN A 714 2.58 37.39 22.54
N GLY A 715 2.00 37.77 23.68
CA GLY A 715 2.66 38.50 24.74
C GLY A 715 3.24 37.64 25.84
N VAL A 716 3.63 38.26 26.96
CA VAL A 716 3.91 37.54 28.20
C VAL A 716 3.28 38.29 29.37
N PHE A 717 2.88 37.56 30.41
CA PHE A 717 2.35 38.17 31.62
C PHE A 717 3.42 38.97 32.37
N PHE A 718 3.02 40.15 32.83
CA PHE A 718 3.85 41.08 33.56
C PHE A 718 3.20 41.40 34.91
N PHE A 719 3.92 41.19 36.02
CA PHE A 719 3.39 41.43 37.36
C PHE A 719 4.16 42.54 38.08
N LYS A 720 3.48 43.63 38.45
CA LYS A 720 4.04 44.76 39.20
C LYS A 720 3.06 45.28 40.25
N ASP A 721 3.53 45.39 41.49
CA ASP A 721 2.85 46.09 42.61
C ASP A 721 1.33 45.80 42.71
N LYS A 722 0.94 44.52 42.66
CA LYS A 722 -0.46 44.02 42.72
C LYS A 722 -1.31 44.23 41.46
N THR A 723 -0.72 44.65 40.35
CA THR A 723 -1.39 44.77 39.04
C THR A 723 -0.83 43.77 38.04
N THR A 724 -1.71 42.98 37.42
CA THR A 724 -1.39 42.18 36.24
C THR A 724 -1.43 43.09 35.02
N ASN A 725 -0.34 43.08 34.24
CA ASN A 725 -0.24 43.75 32.95
C ASN A 725 0.22 42.73 31.90
N GLN A 726 0.17 43.14 30.63
CA GLN A 726 0.62 42.33 29.50
C GLN A 726 1.63 43.13 28.67
N LEU A 727 2.59 42.42 28.11
CA LEU A 727 3.42 42.89 27.01
C LEU A 727 2.87 42.29 25.73
N ASN A 728 2.21 43.07 24.87
CA ASN A 728 1.57 42.54 23.67
C ASN A 728 2.24 43.08 22.40
N GLN A 729 2.24 42.28 21.35
CA GLN A 729 2.70 42.73 20.04
C GLN A 729 1.73 43.76 19.47
N ASN A 730 2.27 44.85 18.92
CA ASN A 730 1.52 45.79 18.11
C ASN A 730 1.34 45.22 16.69
N VAL A 731 0.10 45.22 16.16
CA VAL A 731 -0.22 44.57 14.89
C VAL A 731 0.46 45.21 13.67
N ASP A 732 0.85 46.49 13.78
CA ASP A 732 1.39 47.28 12.68
C ASP A 732 2.87 47.62 12.82
N THR A 733 3.49 47.27 13.95
CA THR A 733 4.90 47.63 14.21
C THR A 733 5.68 46.47 14.82
N GLN A 734 7.00 46.56 14.77
CA GLN A 734 7.92 45.62 15.42
C GLN A 734 7.85 45.67 16.96
N ALA A 735 7.10 46.61 17.53
CA ALA A 735 7.12 46.89 18.95
C ALA A 735 6.24 45.88 19.73
N ILE A 736 6.80 45.39 20.83
CA ILE A 736 6.07 44.79 21.94
C ILE A 736 5.85 45.91 22.96
N ALA A 737 4.59 46.27 23.14
CA ALA A 737 4.23 47.41 23.96
C ALA A 737 3.58 46.95 25.27
N TYR A 738 3.96 47.64 26.34
CA TYR A 738 3.29 47.52 27.63
C TYR A 738 1.85 48.02 27.53
N GLN A 739 0.90 47.17 27.92
CA GLN A 739 -0.50 47.53 28.04
C GLN A 739 -0.93 47.66 29.50
N PRO A 740 -1.19 48.89 29.98
CA PRO A 740 -1.75 49.08 31.31
C PRO A 740 -3.20 48.59 31.36
N ARG A 741 -3.54 47.95 32.47
CA ARG A 741 -4.91 47.58 32.85
C ARG A 741 -5.91 48.73 32.62
N GLY A 742 -6.97 48.47 31.85
CA GLY A 742 -8.15 49.35 31.76
C GLY A 742 -8.12 50.46 30.71
N SER A 743 -7.24 50.42 29.70
CA SER A 743 -7.43 51.28 28.52
C SER A 743 -8.69 50.85 27.78
N SER A 744 -9.72 51.69 27.75
CA SER A 744 -11.07 51.39 27.23
C SER A 744 -11.14 50.94 25.77
N ASP A 745 -10.06 51.11 25.03
CA ASP A 745 -10.05 50.98 23.58
C ASP A 745 -9.48 49.62 23.11
N HIS A 746 -9.04 48.75 24.05
CA HIS A 746 -8.36 47.48 23.73
C HIS A 746 -8.82 46.33 24.64
N LYS A 747 -9.24 45.20 24.06
CA LYS A 747 -9.44 43.93 24.80
C LYS A 747 -8.06 43.32 25.09
N ALA A 748 -7.76 43.06 26.35
CA ALA A 748 -6.51 42.45 26.79
C ALA A 748 -6.58 40.91 26.73
N TRP A 749 -6.39 40.34 25.54
CA TRP A 749 -6.28 38.89 25.33
C TRP A 749 -4.82 38.46 25.37
N GLN A 750 -4.50 37.41 26.11
CA GLN A 750 -3.17 36.80 26.16
C GLN A 750 -3.26 35.33 25.78
N TYR A 751 -2.69 34.95 24.64
CA TYR A 751 -2.60 33.56 24.24
C TYR A 751 -1.60 32.80 25.11
N ILE A 752 -1.66 31.47 25.08
CA ILE A 752 -0.70 30.61 25.75
C ILE A 752 0.65 30.75 25.04
N THR A 753 1.61 31.37 25.71
CA THR A 753 2.94 31.69 25.20
C THR A 753 3.97 31.64 26.35
N CYS A 754 5.24 31.48 26.00
CA CYS A 754 6.37 31.51 26.92
C CYS A 754 7.38 32.60 26.54
N TYR A 755 8.17 32.99 27.54
CA TYR A 755 9.28 33.93 27.45
C TYR A 755 10.53 33.28 28.02
N SER A 756 11.65 33.43 27.31
CA SER A 756 12.98 33.02 27.76
C SER A 756 13.78 34.29 28.06
N PRO A 757 14.20 34.52 29.31
CA PRO A 757 15.12 35.61 29.64
C PRO A 757 16.51 35.38 29.05
N ASP A 758 17.30 36.46 29.02
CA ASP A 758 18.72 36.47 28.64
C ASP A 758 19.57 35.42 29.37
#